data_AF-A0A1J4JKQ7-F1
#
_entry.id   AF-A0A1J4JKQ7-F1
#
_cell.length_a   1.000
_cell.length_b   1.000
_cell.length_c   1.000
_cell.angle_alpha   90.00
_cell.angle_beta   90.00
_cell.angle_gamma   90.00
#
_symmetry.space_group_name_H-M   'P 1'
#
loop_
_entity.id
_entity.type
_entity.pdbx_description
1 polymer ?
#
loop_
_entity_poly.entity_id
_entity_poly.type
_entity_poly.pdbx_seq_one_letter_code
_entity_poly.pdbx_strand_id
1 'polypeptide(L)'
;MTITKFHQILNLSFFVFIGLVFCDANPYRASFTWKHFDIMTDRFYVQIPEFNSWQSECDSINFTNFTDTATISPKCNIYINLTVELQNNVTLSELNFGCFTTNNETIPSTSECTLVSNNDSQLQIKINQTINYTLPEPDSKTFSCSIVISNNEDYEIGVLLPELSLFRYETVTNNAIIQQEALQNHTKAMHFTITLSPDMGRIELETTRIRNAHRFPNRLSPNRLLMNSQTEIALLPIIASESRIIGFNLFDDAELTAWKIKEYPDLKEMSLMITLEPKKTLSISYILIETSSSDYYDALEIWQQTFADIYWVHNSGSGAIAMPTSGNIYCMTDFDQKFMWGNKTYTGFPQVQFYYPTQITFITIPISPSNLPGCANSSEDLTQQKLCNYVLYNGIKTQSDRYIYEYDAVTKYFTYEIVWSSNFSQDVEDYRKSFNSSSFVGFGHEFRPNIYANYRLYENSPYYLVQDFSKFLPSLSSIYSFMKFNENISPNGNIYIGSVFHPQFVASTAAYGIPITSIYQVTALRSFYLNQSTYDDIFNARMLLGSRPVTLLEISQPSSIIEFVEDYLSLALGAGTYPSFYYPLWGLLQTSCILVQGLIDRFTEYSEITTVLLDQTIFYPNNRQLLIFRFNESLQNPPNDGNSSYYEASTFCKHEDTNENGLIDCYTSIMLFGNLSIVNETSVYRILTVSFTSEEIPNCIFAARGVNCSVVNQTVTISINEPVNTKIFQTARTAVIHFKYRVEQTVADFIRENLAAIIGSLFGVLFLFVCMGFGIWFMFCRRRSNDVDLARIMNTERDRRKEKQKRLREIEKQESEVEILP
;
A
#
# COMPACT_ATOMS: atom_id res chain seq x y z
N MET A 1 53.29 -24.48 15.43
CA MET A 1 52.15 -24.06 14.59
C MET A 1 52.26 -22.54 14.43
N THR A 2 52.60 -22.07 13.24
CA THR A 2 53.13 -20.72 13.00
C THR A 2 52.03 -19.64 13.02
N ILE A 3 52.38 -18.48 13.59
CA ILE A 3 51.55 -17.27 13.77
C ILE A 3 50.82 -16.85 12.47
N THR A 4 51.39 -17.15 11.31
CA THR A 4 50.80 -16.92 9.99
C THR A 4 49.51 -17.69 9.73
N LYS A 5 49.35 -18.93 10.23
CA LYS A 5 48.09 -19.68 10.09
C LYS A 5 47.00 -19.17 11.03
N PHE A 6 47.36 -18.62 12.19
CA PHE A 6 46.40 -18.03 13.11
C PHE A 6 45.85 -16.70 12.56
N HIS A 7 46.70 -15.90 11.91
CA HIS A 7 46.28 -14.65 11.26
C HIS A 7 45.37 -14.88 10.05
N GLN A 8 45.61 -15.95 9.27
CA GLN A 8 44.74 -16.34 8.16
C GLN A 8 43.38 -16.84 8.63
N ILE A 9 43.30 -17.60 9.74
CA ILE A 9 42.03 -18.06 10.30
C ILE A 9 41.23 -16.88 10.88
N LEU A 10 41.88 -15.94 11.59
CA LEU A 10 41.23 -14.73 12.09
C LEU A 10 40.71 -13.83 10.96
N ASN A 11 41.48 -13.66 9.88
CA ASN A 11 41.01 -12.91 8.71
C ASN A 11 39.87 -13.63 7.99
N LEU A 12 39.90 -14.96 7.86
CA LEU A 12 38.82 -15.71 7.23
C LEU A 12 37.53 -15.61 8.05
N SER A 13 37.61 -15.73 9.38
CA SER A 13 36.46 -15.57 10.27
C SER A 13 35.92 -14.13 10.26
N PHE A 14 36.80 -13.12 10.19
CA PHE A 14 36.40 -11.71 10.12
C PHE A 14 35.75 -11.36 8.77
N PHE A 15 36.24 -11.93 7.65
CA PHE A 15 35.63 -11.77 6.32
C PHE A 15 34.30 -12.53 6.18
N VAL A 16 34.18 -13.71 6.79
CA VAL A 16 32.90 -14.44 6.83
C VAL A 16 31.88 -13.72 7.72
N PHE A 17 32.31 -13.05 8.80
CA PHE A 17 31.44 -12.24 9.65
C PHE A 17 30.99 -10.94 8.95
N ILE A 18 31.88 -10.26 8.22
CA ILE A 18 31.49 -9.10 7.40
C ILE A 18 30.56 -9.53 6.25
N GLY A 19 30.81 -10.68 5.62
CA GLY A 19 29.96 -11.22 4.56
C GLY A 19 28.56 -11.67 5.00
N LEU A 20 28.34 -11.94 6.29
CA LEU A 20 27.02 -12.29 6.85
C LEU A 20 26.25 -11.08 7.40
N VAL A 21 26.92 -9.95 7.66
CA VAL A 21 26.30 -8.71 8.14
C VAL A 21 25.88 -7.79 6.99
N PHE A 22 26.46 -7.96 5.79
CA PHE A 22 26.04 -7.32 4.56
C PHE A 22 25.27 -8.31 3.66
N CYS A 23 24.07 -8.71 4.06
CA CYS A 23 23.06 -9.04 3.06
C CYS A 23 22.59 -7.71 2.45
N ASP A 24 23.43 -7.14 1.59
CA ASP A 24 23.06 -6.02 0.74
C ASP A 24 21.86 -6.44 -0.10
N ALA A 25 20.74 -5.74 0.09
CA ALA A 25 19.69 -5.64 -0.90
C ALA A 25 20.38 -5.33 -2.23
N ASN A 26 20.36 -6.27 -3.18
CA ASN A 26 21.04 -6.08 -4.46
C ASN A 26 20.42 -4.85 -5.16
N PRO A 27 21.12 -3.70 -5.27
CA PRO A 27 20.54 -2.45 -5.76
C PRO A 27 20.12 -2.53 -7.23
N TYR A 28 20.56 -3.57 -7.95
CA TYR A 28 20.18 -3.83 -9.34
C TYR A 28 18.80 -4.48 -9.52
N ARG A 29 18.01 -4.70 -8.45
CA ARG A 29 16.69 -5.36 -8.52
C ARG A 29 15.52 -4.50 -8.02
N ALA A 30 15.75 -3.24 -7.68
CA ALA A 30 14.71 -2.26 -7.38
C ALA A 30 14.93 -1.03 -8.27
N SER A 31 14.07 -0.88 -9.27
CA SER A 31 14.11 0.19 -10.27
C SER A 31 12.71 0.62 -10.65
N PHE A 32 12.56 1.87 -11.06
CA PHE A 32 11.43 2.27 -11.88
C PHE A 32 11.66 1.76 -13.32
N THR A 33 10.60 1.29 -13.96
CA THR A 33 10.59 1.06 -15.41
C THR A 33 9.59 2.02 -16.00
N TRP A 34 9.95 2.78 -17.03
CA TRP A 34 8.99 3.63 -17.72
C TRP A 34 9.00 3.43 -19.22
N LYS A 35 7.86 3.69 -19.84
CA LYS A 35 7.66 3.72 -21.28
C LYS A 35 7.29 5.15 -21.68
N HIS A 36 8.08 5.74 -22.58
CA HIS A 36 7.76 7.04 -23.16
C HIS A 36 6.73 6.88 -24.29
N PHE A 37 5.77 7.79 -24.38
CA PHE A 37 4.81 7.89 -25.47
C PHE A 37 5.00 9.25 -26.12
N ASP A 38 5.86 9.32 -27.12
CA ASP A 38 6.08 10.60 -27.78
C ASP A 38 4.87 10.97 -28.66
N ILE A 39 4.60 12.28 -28.74
CA ILE A 39 3.46 12.82 -29.48
C ILE A 39 3.72 12.61 -30.97
N MET A 40 2.91 11.72 -31.56
CA MET A 40 3.04 11.10 -32.89
C MET A 40 4.02 9.92 -32.91
N THR A 41 3.51 8.74 -33.27
CA THR A 41 4.24 7.50 -33.64
C THR A 41 4.67 6.53 -32.52
N ASP A 42 3.75 6.09 -31.65
CA ASP A 42 3.97 4.87 -30.84
C ASP A 42 3.70 3.55 -31.60
N ARG A 43 3.44 3.66 -32.90
CA ARG A 43 4.04 2.80 -33.90
C ARG A 43 4.97 3.70 -34.67
N PHE A 44 6.26 3.39 -34.77
CA PHE A 44 6.90 3.63 -36.06
C PHE A 44 6.11 2.76 -37.06
N TYR A 45 5.01 3.29 -37.61
CA TYR A 45 4.87 3.13 -39.04
C TYR A 45 6.08 3.88 -39.55
N VAL A 46 7.16 3.14 -39.81
CA VAL A 46 7.98 3.54 -40.92
C VAL A 46 6.96 3.54 -42.06
N GLN A 47 6.35 4.68 -42.37
CA GLN A 47 5.83 4.90 -43.70
C GLN A 47 7.08 4.74 -44.53
N ILE A 48 7.23 3.54 -45.09
CA ILE A 48 8.49 3.04 -45.62
C ILE A 48 9.02 4.18 -46.49
N PRO A 49 10.14 4.84 -46.13
CA PRO A 49 10.75 5.76 -47.07
C PRO A 49 10.96 4.92 -48.31
N GLU A 50 10.49 5.42 -49.47
CA GLU A 50 10.53 4.74 -50.77
C GLU A 50 11.66 3.69 -50.79
N PHE A 51 11.30 2.40 -50.78
CA PHE A 51 12.25 1.30 -50.58
C PHE A 51 13.60 1.58 -51.25
N ASN A 52 14.71 1.49 -50.50
CA ASN A 52 16.05 1.72 -51.06
C ASN A 52 16.28 0.88 -52.34
N SER A 53 15.71 -0.33 -52.38
CA SER A 53 15.52 -1.15 -53.57
C SER A 53 14.58 -2.32 -53.27
N TRP A 54 13.83 -2.79 -54.27
CA TRP A 54 13.16 -4.09 -54.25
C TRP A 54 13.58 -4.89 -55.47
N GLN A 55 13.56 -6.21 -55.35
CA GLN A 55 13.80 -7.13 -56.46
C GLN A 55 12.71 -8.17 -56.50
N SER A 56 12.32 -8.55 -57.71
CA SER A 56 11.35 -9.60 -57.95
C SER A 56 11.90 -10.56 -58.98
N GLU A 57 11.62 -11.83 -58.77
CA GLU A 57 11.86 -12.88 -59.77
C GLU A 57 10.67 -13.02 -60.75
N CYS A 58 9.66 -12.14 -60.67
CA CYS A 58 8.45 -12.19 -61.50
C CYS A 58 8.52 -11.21 -62.67
N ASP A 59 8.03 -11.64 -63.83
CA ASP A 59 7.93 -10.81 -65.05
C ASP A 59 6.83 -9.72 -64.98
N SER A 60 5.94 -9.76 -63.98
CA SER A 60 4.84 -8.80 -63.83
C SER A 60 4.47 -8.54 -62.36
N ILE A 61 5.06 -7.52 -61.76
CA ILE A 61 4.52 -6.91 -60.53
C ILE A 61 3.90 -5.56 -60.91
N ASN A 62 2.60 -5.41 -60.65
CA ASN A 62 1.92 -4.13 -60.75
C ASN A 62 1.76 -3.54 -59.36
N PHE A 63 2.56 -2.53 -59.03
CA PHE A 63 2.29 -1.64 -57.90
C PHE A 63 1.36 -0.52 -58.37
N THR A 64 0.15 -0.44 -57.83
CA THR A 64 -0.70 0.74 -58.05
C THR A 64 -0.27 1.84 -57.08
N ASN A 65 0.07 3.01 -57.62
CA ASN A 65 0.51 4.18 -56.86
C ASN A 65 -0.35 4.44 -55.61
N PHE A 66 0.30 4.44 -54.45
CA PHE A 66 -0.19 4.87 -53.13
C PHE A 66 -1.16 3.97 -52.35
N THR A 67 -1.33 2.69 -52.69
CA THR A 67 -1.97 1.71 -51.79
C THR A 67 -1.00 0.60 -51.44
N ASP A 68 -0.90 0.24 -50.16
CA ASP A 68 0.05 -0.71 -49.54
C ASP A 68 -0.11 -2.17 -50.00
N THR A 69 -0.35 -2.42 -51.29
CA THR A 69 -0.82 -3.70 -51.84
C THR A 69 0.01 -4.13 -53.04
N ALA A 70 0.42 -5.40 -53.10
CA ALA A 70 1.09 -6.01 -54.25
C ALA A 70 0.39 -7.33 -54.65
N THR A 71 0.28 -7.59 -55.95
CA THR A 71 -0.17 -8.89 -56.45
C THR A 71 1.03 -9.74 -56.84
N ILE A 72 1.15 -10.93 -56.26
CA ILE A 72 2.25 -11.86 -56.50
C ILE A 72 1.78 -12.97 -57.43
N SER A 73 2.47 -13.13 -58.57
CA SER A 73 2.21 -14.24 -59.49
C SER A 73 2.53 -15.61 -58.86
N PRO A 74 1.91 -16.70 -59.36
CA PRO A 74 2.18 -18.06 -58.89
C PRO A 74 3.67 -18.42 -58.87
N LYS A 75 4.11 -19.16 -57.85
CA LYS A 75 5.49 -19.66 -57.69
C LYS A 75 6.55 -18.57 -57.76
N CYS A 76 6.27 -17.42 -57.15
CA CYS A 76 7.14 -16.27 -57.24
C CYS A 76 7.49 -15.66 -55.88
N ASN A 77 8.69 -15.07 -55.80
CA ASN A 77 9.24 -14.45 -54.62
C ASN A 77 9.41 -12.94 -54.81
N ILE A 78 9.10 -12.19 -53.76
CA ILE A 78 9.39 -10.76 -53.65
C ILE A 78 10.41 -10.55 -52.56
N TYR A 79 11.47 -9.81 -52.87
CA TYR A 79 12.54 -9.45 -51.96
C TYR A 79 12.48 -7.96 -51.62
N ILE A 80 12.35 -7.68 -50.33
CA ILE A 80 12.27 -6.32 -49.77
C ILE A 80 13.42 -6.13 -48.81
N ASN A 81 14.34 -5.22 -49.14
CA ASN A 81 15.45 -4.87 -48.26
C ASN A 81 15.15 -3.56 -47.52
N LEU A 82 15.17 -3.61 -46.20
CA LEU A 82 14.99 -2.46 -45.32
C LEU A 82 16.27 -2.23 -44.54
N THR A 83 16.71 -0.98 -44.46
CA THR A 83 17.77 -0.55 -43.55
C THR A 83 17.29 0.70 -42.82
N VAL A 84 17.26 0.62 -41.50
CA VAL A 84 16.85 1.69 -40.60
C VAL A 84 18.07 2.14 -39.81
N GLU A 85 18.44 3.40 -39.96
CA GLU A 85 19.49 4.02 -39.15
C GLU A 85 18.91 4.39 -37.78
N LEU A 86 19.49 3.84 -36.72
CA LEU A 86 19.08 4.10 -35.34
C LEU A 86 19.85 5.31 -34.81
N GLN A 87 19.14 6.26 -34.20
CA GLN A 87 19.82 7.37 -33.52
C GLN A 87 20.69 6.86 -32.36
N ASN A 88 21.73 7.62 -32.00
CA ASN A 88 22.70 7.22 -30.97
C ASN A 88 21.99 6.88 -29.64
N ASN A 89 22.37 5.76 -29.00
CA ASN A 89 21.91 5.25 -27.69
C ASN A 89 20.52 4.59 -27.65
N VAL A 90 20.01 4.04 -28.76
CA VAL A 90 18.74 3.31 -28.78
C VAL A 90 18.95 1.80 -28.76
N THR A 91 18.44 1.11 -27.75
CA THR A 91 18.34 -0.36 -27.71
C THR A 91 16.95 -0.80 -28.16
N LEU A 92 16.90 -1.63 -29.20
CA LEU A 92 15.69 -2.33 -29.65
C LEU A 92 15.52 -3.60 -28.82
N SER A 93 14.33 -3.82 -28.26
CA SER A 93 14.05 -5.01 -27.44
C SER A 93 13.07 -5.97 -28.10
N GLU A 94 12.09 -5.44 -28.81
CA GLU A 94 11.02 -6.24 -29.43
C GLU A 94 10.76 -5.79 -30.85
N LEU A 95 10.52 -6.77 -31.70
CA LEU A 95 10.17 -6.63 -33.10
C LEU A 95 8.90 -7.42 -33.33
N ASN A 96 7.86 -6.74 -33.81
CA ASN A 96 6.63 -7.37 -34.24
C ASN A 96 6.61 -7.39 -35.77
N PHE A 97 6.44 -8.59 -36.34
CA PHE A 97 6.42 -8.82 -37.77
C PHE A 97 5.11 -9.49 -38.17
N GLY A 98 4.38 -8.87 -39.09
CA GLY A 98 3.12 -9.36 -39.64
C GLY A 98 3.11 -9.31 -41.16
N CYS A 99 2.39 -10.25 -41.78
CA CYS A 99 2.23 -10.30 -43.23
C CYS A 99 0.75 -10.59 -43.52
N PHE A 100 0.09 -9.77 -44.34
CA PHE A 100 -1.37 -9.83 -44.49
C PHE A 100 -1.79 -9.84 -45.96
N THR A 101 -3.03 -10.26 -46.21
CA THR A 101 -3.66 -10.24 -47.54
C THR A 101 -4.59 -9.05 -47.68
N THR A 102 -4.81 -8.58 -48.91
CA THR A 102 -5.67 -7.40 -49.16
C THR A 102 -7.15 -7.63 -48.84
N ASN A 103 -7.60 -8.89 -48.81
CA ASN A 103 -9.02 -9.25 -48.73
C ASN A 103 -9.38 -10.24 -47.60
N ASN A 104 -8.49 -10.48 -46.62
CA ASN A 104 -8.67 -11.55 -45.61
C ASN A 104 -9.00 -12.92 -46.24
N GLU A 105 -8.48 -13.17 -47.44
CA GLU A 105 -8.71 -14.43 -48.14
C GLU A 105 -8.03 -15.57 -47.38
N THR A 106 -8.71 -16.72 -47.30
CA THR A 106 -8.16 -17.92 -46.67
C THR A 106 -7.17 -18.54 -47.64
N ILE A 107 -5.89 -18.19 -47.50
CA ILE A 107 -4.81 -18.73 -48.30
C ILE A 107 -4.35 -20.07 -47.71
N PRO A 108 -4.12 -21.12 -48.52
CA PRO A 108 -3.54 -22.37 -48.07
C PRO A 108 -2.17 -22.16 -47.41
N SER A 109 -1.81 -23.08 -46.53
CA SER A 109 -0.73 -22.93 -45.56
C SER A 109 0.71 -22.93 -46.12
N THR A 110 0.90 -22.78 -47.44
CA THR A 110 2.21 -22.94 -48.10
C THR A 110 2.88 -21.63 -48.53
N SER A 111 2.14 -20.51 -48.52
CA SER A 111 2.72 -19.19 -48.76
C SER A 111 3.18 -18.54 -47.46
N GLU A 112 4.41 -18.03 -47.45
CA GLU A 112 5.12 -17.62 -46.23
C GLU A 112 5.84 -16.28 -46.42
N CYS A 113 6.00 -15.55 -45.32
CA CYS A 113 6.82 -14.36 -45.23
C CYS A 113 8.00 -14.63 -44.30
N THR A 114 9.21 -14.50 -44.83
CA THR A 114 10.45 -14.72 -44.07
C THR A 114 11.14 -13.38 -43.83
N LEU A 115 11.38 -13.05 -42.58
CA LEU A 115 12.23 -11.92 -42.16
C LEU A 115 13.62 -12.46 -41.82
N VAL A 116 14.65 -11.92 -42.46
CA VAL A 116 16.06 -12.21 -42.16
C VAL A 116 16.69 -10.93 -41.61
N SER A 117 17.11 -10.95 -40.35
CA SER A 117 17.81 -9.81 -39.74
C SER A 117 19.34 -9.94 -39.86
N ASN A 118 20.07 -8.83 -39.67
CA ASN A 118 21.54 -8.80 -39.70
C ASN A 118 22.25 -9.75 -38.70
N ASN A 119 21.53 -10.26 -37.70
CA ASN A 119 22.08 -11.20 -36.72
C ASN A 119 21.86 -12.67 -37.12
N ASP A 120 21.57 -12.94 -38.39
CA ASP A 120 21.26 -14.26 -38.97
C ASP A 120 20.04 -14.97 -38.34
N SER A 121 19.23 -14.26 -37.55
CA SER A 121 17.94 -14.77 -37.11
C SER A 121 16.94 -14.71 -38.25
N GLN A 122 16.47 -15.90 -38.66
CA GLN A 122 15.40 -16.07 -39.64
C GLN A 122 14.08 -16.29 -38.90
N LEU A 123 13.10 -15.43 -39.16
CA LEU A 123 11.74 -15.55 -38.65
C LEU A 123 10.80 -15.83 -39.81
N GLN A 124 10.14 -16.98 -39.77
CA GLN A 124 9.16 -17.39 -40.77
C GLN A 124 7.76 -17.32 -40.16
N ILE A 125 6.85 -16.63 -40.86
CA ILE A 125 5.44 -16.59 -40.53
C ILE A 125 4.61 -16.92 -41.75
N LYS A 126 3.43 -17.52 -41.54
CA LYS A 126 2.46 -17.70 -42.64
C LYS A 126 1.80 -16.36 -42.96
N ILE A 127 1.35 -16.21 -44.19
CA ILE A 127 0.52 -15.06 -44.57
C ILE A 127 -0.76 -15.05 -43.71
N ASN A 128 -1.18 -13.86 -43.25
CA ASN A 128 -2.20 -13.57 -42.23
C ASN A 128 -1.80 -13.94 -40.78
N GLN A 129 -0.51 -14.03 -40.46
CA GLN A 129 -0.02 -14.19 -39.08
C GLN A 129 0.84 -13.01 -38.64
N THR A 130 1.06 -12.93 -37.33
CA THR A 130 1.86 -11.92 -36.65
C THR A 130 2.68 -12.60 -35.57
N ILE A 131 3.96 -12.26 -35.45
CA ILE A 131 4.86 -12.80 -34.43
C ILE A 131 5.58 -11.66 -33.69
N ASN A 132 5.66 -11.79 -32.37
CA ASN A 132 6.50 -10.96 -31.52
C ASN A 132 7.83 -11.66 -31.30
N TYR A 133 8.93 -10.98 -31.58
CA TYR A 133 10.27 -11.48 -31.43
C TYR A 133 11.11 -10.54 -30.57
N THR A 134 11.74 -11.08 -29.52
CA THR A 134 12.68 -10.32 -28.70
C THR A 134 14.04 -10.29 -29.41
N LEU A 135 14.53 -9.10 -29.75
CA LEU A 135 15.82 -8.94 -30.41
C LEU A 135 16.95 -9.14 -29.38
N PRO A 136 17.98 -9.95 -29.67
CA PRO A 136 19.22 -9.91 -28.90
C PRO A 136 19.85 -8.53 -29.07
N GLU A 137 20.42 -7.98 -27.98
CA GLU A 137 20.99 -6.61 -27.93
C GLU A 137 21.79 -6.29 -29.21
N PRO A 138 21.35 -5.32 -30.03
CA PRO A 138 22.07 -4.99 -31.25
C PRO A 138 23.35 -4.23 -30.91
N ASP A 139 24.50 -4.77 -31.30
CA ASP A 139 25.82 -4.12 -31.19
C ASP A 139 26.01 -2.95 -32.17
N SER A 140 25.01 -2.61 -33.01
CA SER A 140 25.17 -1.68 -34.13
C SER A 140 24.09 -0.60 -34.21
N LYS A 141 24.49 0.58 -34.73
CA LYS A 141 23.64 1.76 -34.95
C LYS A 141 22.67 1.62 -36.12
N THR A 142 22.59 0.46 -36.76
CA THR A 142 21.81 0.24 -37.98
C THR A 142 21.12 -1.10 -37.89
N PHE A 143 19.79 -1.11 -37.98
CA PHE A 143 19.03 -2.34 -38.14
C PHE A 143 18.73 -2.55 -39.63
N SER A 144 19.24 -3.62 -40.22
CA SER A 144 18.84 -4.02 -41.57
C SER A 144 18.16 -5.39 -41.53
N CYS A 145 17.17 -5.55 -42.39
CA CYS A 145 16.47 -6.80 -42.58
C CYS A 145 16.05 -6.99 -44.04
N SER A 146 16.03 -8.24 -44.49
CA SER A 146 15.47 -8.65 -45.77
C SER A 146 14.15 -9.40 -45.50
N ILE A 147 13.07 -8.97 -46.13
CA ILE A 147 11.79 -9.68 -46.11
C ILE A 147 11.60 -10.39 -47.45
N VAL A 148 11.32 -11.68 -47.40
CA VAL A 148 10.99 -12.50 -48.57
C VAL A 148 9.54 -12.94 -48.47
N ILE A 149 8.72 -12.54 -49.43
CA ILE A 149 7.33 -12.99 -49.54
C ILE A 149 7.27 -14.02 -50.67
N SER A 150 6.89 -15.26 -50.36
CA SER A 150 6.85 -16.36 -51.33
C SER A 150 5.41 -16.77 -51.60
N ASN A 151 4.94 -16.63 -52.84
CA ASN A 151 3.70 -17.23 -53.30
C ASN A 151 4.00 -18.62 -53.87
N ASN A 152 3.71 -19.67 -53.10
CA ASN A 152 3.91 -21.06 -53.53
C ASN A 152 2.67 -21.68 -54.18
N GLU A 153 1.59 -20.92 -54.31
CA GLU A 153 0.33 -21.38 -54.89
C GLU A 153 0.34 -21.27 -56.42
N ASP A 154 -0.59 -21.98 -57.08
CA ASP A 154 -0.77 -21.96 -58.53
C ASP A 154 -1.66 -20.78 -59.01
N TYR A 155 -1.98 -19.82 -58.14
CA TYR A 155 -2.82 -18.65 -58.44
C TYR A 155 -2.22 -17.35 -57.86
N GLU A 156 -2.69 -16.21 -58.35
CA GLU A 156 -2.21 -14.89 -57.91
C GLU A 156 -2.73 -14.54 -56.52
N ILE A 157 -1.87 -13.94 -55.68
CA ILE A 157 -2.23 -13.51 -54.32
C ILE A 157 -2.05 -12.01 -54.18
N GLY A 158 -3.07 -11.32 -53.68
CA GLY A 158 -2.96 -9.94 -53.21
C GLY A 158 -2.42 -9.89 -51.78
N VAL A 159 -1.21 -9.36 -51.60
CA VAL A 159 -0.59 -9.14 -50.28
C VAL A 159 -0.57 -7.66 -49.93
N LEU A 160 -0.77 -7.37 -48.65
CA LEU A 160 -0.42 -6.09 -48.05
C LEU A 160 1.08 -6.05 -47.78
N LEU A 161 1.67 -4.86 -47.79
CA LEU A 161 3.04 -4.66 -47.33
C LEU A 161 3.19 -5.21 -45.91
N PRO A 162 4.28 -5.96 -45.61
CA PRO A 162 4.49 -6.51 -44.28
C PRO A 162 4.53 -5.40 -43.22
N GLU A 163 3.82 -5.62 -42.11
CA GLU A 163 3.86 -4.71 -40.97
C GLU A 163 5.07 -5.07 -40.11
N LEU A 164 6.00 -4.13 -39.99
CA LEU A 164 7.15 -4.24 -39.09
C LEU A 164 7.04 -3.14 -38.03
N SER A 165 6.80 -3.52 -36.77
CA SER A 165 6.82 -2.59 -35.64
C SER A 165 8.03 -2.86 -34.76
N LEU A 166 8.87 -1.84 -34.57
CA LEU A 166 10.03 -1.88 -33.69
C LEU A 166 9.68 -1.18 -32.37
N PHE A 167 9.89 -1.85 -31.23
CA PHE A 167 9.69 -1.28 -29.91
C PHE A 167 11.02 -0.83 -29.30
N ARG A 168 11.00 0.39 -28.75
CA ARG A 168 12.14 1.05 -28.09
C ARG A 168 11.94 0.99 -26.58
N TYR A 169 12.97 0.55 -25.85
CA TYR A 169 13.17 0.99 -24.48
C TYR A 169 14.26 2.06 -24.50
N GLU A 170 13.92 3.28 -24.08
CA GLU A 170 14.96 4.19 -23.65
C GLU A 170 15.27 3.92 -22.18
N THR A 171 16.46 3.42 -21.89
CA THR A 171 17.09 3.63 -20.60
C THR A 171 17.61 5.07 -20.55
N VAL A 172 16.70 6.06 -20.45
CA VAL A 172 17.12 7.46 -20.21
C VAL A 172 17.57 7.61 -18.76
N THR A 173 18.78 7.18 -18.44
CA THR A 173 19.42 7.51 -17.15
C THR A 173 19.74 9.02 -17.03
N ASN A 174 19.59 9.81 -18.09
CA ASN A 174 20.09 11.19 -18.13
C ASN A 174 19.08 12.26 -17.66
N ASN A 175 17.77 12.01 -17.70
CA ASN A 175 16.76 13.01 -17.33
C ASN A 175 15.97 12.63 -16.07
N ALA A 176 16.11 11.39 -15.58
CA ALA A 176 15.50 10.92 -14.35
C ALA A 176 16.58 10.59 -13.32
N ILE A 177 16.55 11.27 -12.18
CA ILE A 177 17.42 10.94 -11.05
C ILE A 177 16.65 9.97 -10.16
N ILE A 178 17.19 8.75 -10.00
CA ILE A 178 16.67 7.76 -9.06
C ILE A 178 17.46 7.89 -7.76
N GLN A 179 16.76 8.14 -6.66
CA GLN A 179 17.33 8.17 -5.32
C GLN A 179 16.75 7.05 -4.48
N GLN A 180 17.63 6.38 -3.73
CA GLN A 180 17.28 5.35 -2.76
C GLN A 180 17.81 5.77 -1.41
N GLU A 181 16.92 5.91 -0.44
CA GLU A 181 17.27 6.31 0.92
C GLU A 181 16.58 5.40 1.93
N ALA A 182 17.27 5.09 3.03
CA ALA A 182 16.63 4.42 4.16
C ALA A 182 15.67 5.41 4.83
N LEU A 183 14.44 4.98 5.11
CA LEU A 183 13.49 5.85 5.76
C LEU A 183 13.94 6.12 7.21
N GLN A 184 14.01 7.39 7.61
CA GLN A 184 14.43 7.76 8.96
C GLN A 184 13.56 7.05 10.00
N ASN A 185 14.19 6.43 11.00
CA ASN A 185 13.57 5.63 12.06
C ASN A 185 12.96 4.27 11.65
N HIS A 186 12.93 3.90 10.36
CA HIS A 186 12.37 2.62 9.89
C HIS A 186 13.42 1.78 9.17
N THR A 187 14.19 0.98 9.93
CA THR A 187 15.36 0.25 9.40
C THR A 187 15.05 -0.86 8.37
N LYS A 188 13.77 -1.22 8.19
CA LYS A 188 13.30 -2.23 7.22
C LYS A 188 12.68 -1.62 5.95
N ALA A 189 12.47 -0.30 5.91
CA ALA A 189 11.79 0.40 4.82
C ALA A 189 12.76 1.28 4.02
N MET A 190 12.68 1.16 2.70
CA MET A 190 13.46 1.95 1.74
C MET A 190 12.53 2.85 0.93
N HIS A 191 12.92 4.10 0.78
CA HIS A 191 12.25 5.08 -0.05
C HIS A 191 12.90 5.10 -1.44
N PHE A 192 12.08 4.98 -2.48
CA PHE A 192 12.51 5.06 -3.87
C PHE A 192 11.83 6.26 -4.52
N THR A 193 12.64 7.21 -5.01
CA THR A 193 12.15 8.42 -5.67
C THR A 193 12.71 8.50 -7.09
N ILE A 194 11.85 8.89 -8.03
CA ILE A 194 12.22 9.29 -9.38
C ILE A 194 11.81 10.74 -9.60
N THR A 195 12.74 11.57 -10.07
CA THR A 195 12.42 12.93 -10.53
C THR A 195 12.18 12.93 -12.03
N LEU A 196 11.00 13.38 -12.44
CA LEU A 196 10.55 13.49 -13.82
C LEU A 196 10.64 14.93 -14.28
N SER A 197 11.08 15.14 -15.51
CA SER A 197 11.21 16.47 -16.12
C SER A 197 10.08 16.70 -17.13
N PRO A 198 9.59 17.95 -17.31
CA PRO A 198 8.47 18.23 -18.21
C PRO A 198 8.75 17.99 -19.70
N ASP A 199 10.02 17.89 -20.10
CA ASP A 199 10.44 17.52 -21.44
C ASP A 199 10.21 16.03 -21.77
N MET A 200 9.92 15.20 -20.77
CA MET A 200 9.65 13.77 -20.93
C MET A 200 8.29 13.45 -21.56
N GLY A 201 7.44 14.46 -21.83
CA GLY A 201 6.13 14.24 -22.44
C GLY A 201 5.28 13.19 -21.69
N ARG A 202 4.47 12.42 -22.43
CA ARG A 202 3.67 11.35 -21.83
C ARG A 202 4.56 10.15 -21.49
N ILE A 203 4.38 9.61 -20.29
CA ILE A 203 5.06 8.41 -19.82
C ILE A 203 4.08 7.46 -19.10
N GLU A 204 4.36 6.16 -19.17
CA GLU A 204 3.84 5.17 -18.23
C GLU A 204 4.98 4.77 -17.32
N LEU A 205 4.81 4.98 -16.02
CA LEU A 205 5.77 4.67 -14.99
C LEU A 205 5.26 3.47 -14.20
N GLU A 206 6.09 2.44 -14.09
CA GLU A 206 5.87 1.24 -13.30
C GLU A 206 6.92 1.13 -12.20
N THR A 207 6.50 0.69 -11.01
CA THR A 207 7.43 0.23 -9.98
C THR A 207 8.01 -1.13 -10.37
N THR A 208 9.02 -1.57 -9.62
CA THR A 208 9.55 -2.92 -9.79
C THR A 208 8.44 -3.96 -9.68
N ARG A 209 8.38 -4.86 -10.67
CA ARG A 209 7.43 -5.97 -10.66
C ARG A 209 7.77 -6.96 -9.56
N ILE A 210 6.75 -7.33 -8.80
CA ILE A 210 6.84 -8.36 -7.79
C ILE A 210 6.40 -9.69 -8.40
N ARG A 211 7.27 -10.70 -8.36
CA ARG A 211 6.97 -12.08 -8.78
C ARG A 211 6.28 -12.87 -7.69
N ASN A 212 5.43 -13.82 -8.09
CA ASN A 212 4.62 -14.62 -7.19
C ASN A 212 3.86 -13.73 -6.20
N ALA A 213 3.23 -12.68 -6.74
CA ALA A 213 2.51 -11.73 -5.91
C ALA A 213 1.39 -12.43 -5.14
N HIS A 214 1.22 -12.04 -3.89
CA HIS A 214 0.14 -12.50 -3.04
C HIS A 214 -1.19 -12.09 -3.66
N ARG A 215 -2.14 -13.03 -3.70
CA ARG A 215 -3.47 -12.72 -4.22
C ARG A 215 -4.20 -11.84 -3.23
N PHE A 216 -4.87 -10.80 -3.74
CA PHE A 216 -5.82 -10.06 -2.93
C PHE A 216 -6.97 -11.00 -2.52
N PRO A 217 -7.52 -10.81 -1.30
CA PRO A 217 -8.77 -11.43 -0.92
C PRO A 217 -9.87 -11.08 -1.93
N ASN A 218 -10.72 -12.04 -2.29
CA ASN A 218 -11.78 -11.86 -3.31
C ASN A 218 -12.75 -10.69 -3.05
N ARG A 219 -12.78 -10.17 -1.83
CA ARG A 219 -13.63 -9.04 -1.41
C ARG A 219 -12.95 -7.67 -1.54
N LEU A 220 -11.63 -7.63 -1.65
CA LEU A 220 -10.89 -6.38 -1.83
C LEU A 220 -10.79 -6.10 -3.34
N SER A 221 -11.37 -4.97 -3.77
CA SER A 221 -11.10 -4.45 -5.12
C SER A 221 -9.81 -3.63 -5.07
N PRO A 222 -8.71 -4.07 -5.71
CA PRO A 222 -7.44 -3.37 -5.64
C PRO A 222 -7.52 -1.98 -6.28
N ASN A 223 -8.37 -1.84 -7.29
CA ASN A 223 -8.56 -0.63 -8.06
C ASN A 223 -10.03 -0.16 -8.03
N ARG A 224 -10.24 1.13 -8.28
CA ARG A 224 -11.56 1.73 -8.51
C ARG A 224 -11.51 2.67 -9.71
N LEU A 225 -12.51 2.56 -10.57
CA LEU A 225 -12.66 3.41 -11.75
C LEU A 225 -12.95 4.86 -11.35
N LEU A 226 -12.25 5.81 -11.97
CA LEU A 226 -12.59 7.23 -11.91
C LEU A 226 -13.85 7.49 -12.74
N MET A 227 -14.84 8.17 -12.14
CA MET A 227 -16.05 8.54 -12.86
C MET A 227 -15.72 9.42 -14.08
N ASN A 228 -16.38 9.14 -15.20
CA ASN A 228 -16.14 9.78 -16.50
C ASN A 228 -14.76 9.50 -17.10
N SER A 229 -14.10 8.41 -16.70
CA SER A 229 -12.82 7.94 -17.26
C SER A 229 -12.78 6.41 -17.31
N GLN A 230 -11.86 5.88 -18.11
CA GLN A 230 -11.47 4.46 -18.11
C GLN A 230 -10.25 4.20 -17.21
N THR A 231 -9.74 5.24 -16.56
CA THR A 231 -8.58 5.14 -15.67
C THR A 231 -9.05 4.70 -14.29
N GLU A 232 -8.37 3.70 -13.77
CA GLU A 232 -8.55 3.26 -12.39
C GLU A 232 -7.48 3.85 -11.49
N ILE A 233 -7.79 3.97 -10.20
CA ILE A 233 -6.83 4.28 -9.15
C ILE A 233 -6.83 3.15 -8.12
N ALA A 234 -5.67 2.87 -7.57
CA ALA A 234 -5.51 1.87 -6.54
C ALA A 234 -6.06 2.38 -5.20
N LEU A 235 -6.81 1.50 -4.52
CA LEU A 235 -7.36 1.75 -3.20
C LEU A 235 -6.66 0.96 -2.10
N LEU A 236 -5.78 0.03 -2.45
CA LEU A 236 -5.00 -0.74 -1.47
C LEU A 236 -3.62 -0.11 -1.27
N PRO A 237 -3.08 -0.09 -0.04
CA PRO A 237 -1.85 0.63 0.27
C PRO A 237 -0.59 -0.09 -0.22
N ILE A 238 -0.69 -1.38 -0.53
CA ILE A 238 0.46 -2.24 -0.86
C ILE A 238 0.14 -3.28 -1.94
N ILE A 239 1.20 -3.73 -2.60
CA ILE A 239 1.31 -5.02 -3.27
C ILE A 239 2.43 -5.81 -2.60
N ALA A 240 2.35 -7.14 -2.57
CA ALA A 240 3.30 -7.94 -1.81
C ALA A 240 3.57 -9.33 -2.43
N SER A 241 4.65 -9.95 -1.98
CA SER A 241 5.01 -11.36 -2.22
C SER A 241 5.71 -11.93 -1.00
N GLU A 242 6.12 -13.18 -1.10
CA GLU A 242 6.87 -13.90 -0.08
C GLU A 242 8.14 -13.20 0.44
N SER A 243 8.71 -12.24 -0.29
CA SER A 243 9.98 -11.61 0.08
C SER A 243 9.96 -10.07 0.07
N ARG A 244 8.87 -9.44 -0.39
CA ARG A 244 8.83 -8.00 -0.67
C ARG A 244 7.44 -7.43 -0.52
N ILE A 245 7.38 -6.20 -0.01
CA ILE A 245 6.17 -5.36 0.03
C ILE A 245 6.51 -4.04 -0.67
N ILE A 246 5.73 -3.65 -1.66
CA ILE A 246 5.79 -2.32 -2.29
C ILE A 246 4.52 -1.57 -1.92
N GLY A 247 4.66 -0.37 -1.38
CA GLY A 247 3.53 0.46 -0.99
C GLY A 247 3.68 1.91 -1.39
N PHE A 248 2.58 2.65 -1.20
CA PHE A 248 2.52 4.08 -1.47
C PHE A 248 3.47 4.84 -0.55
N ASN A 249 4.06 5.93 -1.04
CA ASN A 249 4.69 6.88 -0.13
C ASN A 249 3.62 7.64 0.66
N LEU A 250 3.48 7.30 1.94
CA LEU A 250 2.53 7.94 2.88
C LEU A 250 3.00 9.33 3.33
N PHE A 251 4.28 9.63 3.14
CA PHE A 251 4.95 10.86 3.58
C PHE A 251 5.22 11.84 2.43
N ASP A 252 4.67 11.58 1.25
CA ASP A 252 4.74 12.56 0.18
C ASP A 252 3.98 13.81 0.63
N ASP A 253 4.62 14.98 0.55
CA ASP A 253 4.01 16.26 0.92
C ASP A 253 3.72 17.11 -0.31
N ALA A 254 4.21 16.70 -1.48
CA ALA A 254 4.13 17.51 -2.68
C ALA A 254 2.77 17.33 -3.36
N GLU A 255 2.42 16.10 -3.75
CA GLU A 255 1.29 15.84 -4.63
C GLU A 255 0.68 14.45 -4.46
N LEU A 256 -0.60 14.33 -4.79
CA LEU A 256 -1.25 13.02 -4.90
C LEU A 256 -0.61 12.26 -6.07
N THR A 257 -0.14 11.04 -5.85
CA THR A 257 0.27 10.11 -6.90
C THR A 257 -0.81 9.04 -7.08
N ALA A 258 -1.60 9.18 -8.14
CA ALA A 258 -2.71 8.29 -8.45
C ALA A 258 -2.24 6.98 -9.11
N TRP A 259 -1.50 6.16 -8.36
CA TRP A 259 -1.11 4.81 -8.77
C TRP A 259 -2.34 3.96 -9.09
N LYS A 260 -2.19 2.97 -9.98
CA LYS A 260 -3.09 1.81 -10.13
C LYS A 260 -2.30 0.52 -9.98
N ILE A 261 -2.94 -0.52 -9.48
CA ILE A 261 -2.33 -1.85 -9.40
C ILE A 261 -2.51 -2.52 -10.77
N LYS A 262 -1.39 -2.92 -11.39
CA LYS A 262 -1.37 -3.66 -12.65
C LYS A 262 -1.00 -5.11 -12.37
N GLU A 263 -1.94 -6.02 -12.64
CA GLU A 263 -1.74 -7.46 -12.51
C GLU A 263 -1.32 -8.06 -13.85
N TYR A 264 -0.40 -9.03 -13.80
CA TYR A 264 0.01 -9.85 -14.94
C TYR A 264 -0.31 -11.32 -14.61
N PRO A 265 -1.56 -11.78 -14.84
CA PRO A 265 -2.02 -13.08 -14.37
C PRO A 265 -1.17 -14.25 -14.89
N ASP A 266 -0.74 -14.17 -16.15
CA ASP A 266 0.07 -15.21 -16.81
C ASP A 266 1.45 -15.37 -16.18
N LEU A 267 2.01 -14.27 -15.67
CA LEU A 267 3.34 -14.23 -15.05
C LEU A 267 3.28 -14.33 -13.52
N LYS A 268 2.07 -14.25 -12.92
CA LYS A 268 1.86 -14.07 -11.49
C LYS A 268 2.65 -12.88 -10.93
N GLU A 269 2.73 -11.80 -11.71
CA GLU A 269 3.42 -10.57 -11.35
C GLU A 269 2.44 -9.43 -11.05
N MET A 270 2.84 -8.51 -10.18
CA MET A 270 2.11 -7.26 -9.91
C MET A 270 3.06 -6.06 -9.85
N SER A 271 2.56 -4.87 -10.18
CA SER A 271 3.27 -3.60 -10.03
C SER A 271 2.31 -2.45 -9.73
N LEU A 272 2.84 -1.36 -9.19
CA LEU A 272 2.14 -0.08 -9.17
C LEU A 272 2.47 0.66 -10.46
N MET A 273 1.46 1.15 -11.16
CA MET A 273 1.60 1.80 -12.46
C MET A 273 0.88 3.15 -12.47
N ILE A 274 1.43 4.13 -13.17
CA ILE A 274 0.77 5.41 -13.42
C ILE A 274 1.09 5.87 -14.84
N THR A 275 0.07 6.33 -15.57
CA THR A 275 0.25 6.92 -16.90
C THR A 275 0.00 8.42 -16.78
N LEU A 276 1.04 9.23 -17.03
CA LEU A 276 1.00 10.65 -16.79
C LEU A 276 1.82 11.45 -17.80
N GLU A 277 1.66 12.77 -17.77
CA GLU A 277 2.50 13.74 -18.47
C GLU A 277 2.95 14.82 -17.50
N PRO A 278 4.26 14.94 -17.18
CA PRO A 278 4.75 15.99 -16.29
C PRO A 278 4.67 17.36 -16.99
N LYS A 279 4.13 18.35 -16.29
CA LYS A 279 4.14 19.76 -16.73
C LYS A 279 5.24 20.58 -16.09
N LYS A 280 5.71 20.12 -14.94
CA LYS A 280 6.82 20.69 -14.15
C LYS A 280 7.68 19.53 -13.69
N THR A 281 8.86 19.84 -13.15
CA THR A 281 9.68 18.85 -12.47
C THR A 281 8.86 18.23 -11.33
N LEU A 282 8.64 16.92 -11.37
CA LEU A 282 7.80 16.19 -10.44
C LEU A 282 8.61 15.03 -9.84
N SER A 283 8.60 14.90 -8.52
CA SER A 283 9.14 13.72 -7.86
C SER A 283 8.01 12.73 -7.60
N ILE A 284 8.19 11.48 -8.01
CA ILE A 284 7.28 10.38 -7.73
C ILE A 284 8.02 9.36 -6.89
N SER A 285 7.36 8.82 -5.87
CA SER A 285 8.01 7.88 -4.96
C SER A 285 7.11 6.74 -4.49
N TYR A 286 7.76 5.66 -4.05
CA TYR A 286 7.13 4.52 -3.40
C TYR A 286 8.04 3.98 -2.29
N ILE A 287 7.49 3.12 -1.44
CA ILE A 287 8.21 2.47 -0.34
C ILE A 287 8.38 0.98 -0.67
N LEU A 288 9.57 0.44 -0.42
CA LEU A 288 9.87 -0.99 -0.50
C LEU A 288 10.31 -1.51 0.87
N ILE A 289 9.72 -2.61 1.31
CA ILE A 289 10.14 -3.36 2.49
C ILE A 289 10.58 -4.75 2.02
N GLU A 290 11.81 -5.14 2.34
CA GLU A 290 12.29 -6.51 2.12
C GLU A 290 12.02 -7.32 3.39
N THR A 291 11.04 -8.22 3.33
CA THR A 291 10.57 -9.01 4.47
C THR A 291 9.88 -10.28 3.99
N SER A 292 9.84 -11.30 4.83
CA SER A 292 9.07 -12.51 4.55
C SER A 292 7.61 -12.31 4.89
N SER A 293 6.69 -12.66 3.98
CA SER A 293 5.25 -12.70 4.26
C SER A 293 4.59 -13.92 3.64
N SER A 294 3.64 -14.53 4.32
CA SER A 294 2.98 -15.76 3.89
C SER A 294 1.78 -15.52 2.97
N ASP A 295 1.06 -14.41 3.16
CA ASP A 295 -0.03 -13.96 2.30
C ASP A 295 -0.19 -12.43 2.34
N TYR A 296 -1.21 -11.90 1.67
CA TYR A 296 -1.47 -10.46 1.62
C TYR A 296 -1.82 -9.86 3.00
N TYR A 297 -2.55 -10.60 3.85
CA TYR A 297 -2.90 -10.09 5.17
C TYR A 297 -1.66 -10.02 6.06
N ASP A 298 -0.79 -11.02 5.97
CA ASP A 298 0.51 -11.01 6.64
C ASP A 298 1.37 -9.81 6.21
N ALA A 299 1.43 -9.54 4.90
CA ALA A 299 2.11 -8.37 4.37
C ALA A 299 1.51 -7.04 4.84
N LEU A 300 0.18 -6.95 4.91
CA LEU A 300 -0.50 -5.75 5.40
C LEU A 300 -0.26 -5.52 6.89
N GLU A 301 -0.20 -6.58 7.68
CA GLU A 301 0.17 -6.51 9.09
C GLU A 301 1.58 -5.94 9.27
N ILE A 302 2.56 -6.49 8.54
CA ILE A 302 3.95 -5.99 8.57
C ILE A 302 4.01 -4.52 8.12
N TRP A 303 3.23 -4.13 7.11
CA TRP A 303 3.15 -2.74 6.67
C TRP A 303 2.61 -1.82 7.77
N GLN A 304 1.50 -2.18 8.41
CA GLN A 304 0.89 -1.38 9.48
C GLN A 304 1.77 -1.31 10.73
N GLN A 305 2.45 -2.39 11.10
CA GLN A 305 3.43 -2.41 12.18
C GLN A 305 4.67 -1.55 11.85
N THR A 306 5.13 -1.57 10.60
CA THR A 306 6.27 -0.74 10.18
C THR A 306 5.96 0.75 10.32
N PHE A 307 4.71 1.15 10.07
CA PHE A 307 4.22 2.54 10.17
C PHE A 307 3.24 2.72 11.32
N ALA A 308 3.54 2.13 12.47
CA ALA A 308 2.65 2.15 13.62
C ALA A 308 2.29 3.59 14.04
N ASP A 309 3.21 4.53 13.98
CA ASP A 309 2.98 5.96 14.25
C ASP A 309 1.85 6.58 13.41
N ILE A 310 1.58 6.05 12.22
CA ILE A 310 0.48 6.46 11.35
C ILE A 310 -0.81 5.67 11.65
N TYR A 311 -0.70 4.35 11.79
CA TYR A 311 -1.86 3.43 11.85
C TYR A 311 -2.42 3.22 13.26
N TRP A 312 -1.63 3.54 14.29
CA TRP A 312 -1.94 3.34 15.69
C TRP A 312 -2.56 4.58 16.35
N VAL A 313 -2.26 5.77 15.83
CA VAL A 313 -2.60 7.02 16.50
C VAL A 313 -4.07 7.39 16.24
N HIS A 314 -4.93 7.16 17.25
CA HIS A 314 -6.28 7.74 17.30
C HIS A 314 -6.26 9.01 18.17
N ASN A 315 -5.77 10.12 17.60
CA ASN A 315 -5.69 11.43 18.29
C ASN A 315 -7.04 11.97 18.78
N SER A 316 -8.15 11.39 18.33
CA SER A 316 -9.51 11.84 18.62
C SER A 316 -10.20 11.04 19.74
N GLY A 317 -9.62 9.93 20.23
CA GLY A 317 -10.24 9.04 21.23
C GLY A 317 -11.61 8.46 20.86
N SER A 318 -12.25 7.73 21.78
CA SER A 318 -13.60 7.14 21.62
C SER A 318 -14.73 8.17 21.71
N GLY A 319 -15.67 8.15 20.76
CA GLY A 319 -16.96 8.86 20.85
C GLY A 319 -17.08 10.03 19.88
N ALA A 320 -18.14 10.03 19.06
CA ALA A 320 -18.20 10.93 17.92
C ALA A 320 -19.63 11.32 17.52
N ILE A 321 -19.93 12.61 17.67
CA ILE A 321 -21.14 13.25 17.15
C ILE A 321 -20.70 14.28 16.11
N ALA A 322 -21.01 14.04 14.84
CA ALA A 322 -20.95 15.07 13.83
C ALA A 322 -22.31 15.82 13.80
N MET A 323 -22.37 17.00 14.42
CA MET A 323 -23.54 17.89 14.36
C MET A 323 -23.35 19.01 13.33
N PRO A 324 -24.22 19.15 12.33
CA PRO A 324 -24.43 20.44 11.67
C PRO A 324 -25.50 21.25 12.40
N THR A 325 -25.20 22.54 12.58
CA THR A 325 -26.11 23.67 12.79
C THR A 325 -26.74 23.88 14.18
N SER A 326 -26.12 24.83 14.90
CA SER A 326 -26.75 25.98 15.55
C SER A 326 -28.22 25.88 16.02
N GLY A 327 -28.57 24.94 16.88
CA GLY A 327 -29.86 25.01 17.57
C GLY A 327 -30.26 23.77 18.34
N ASN A 328 -29.73 23.58 19.55
CA ASN A 328 -30.45 23.15 20.76
C ASN A 328 -29.48 22.64 21.85
N ILE A 329 -29.81 22.90 23.12
CA ILE A 329 -28.91 22.75 24.28
C ILE A 329 -29.51 21.81 25.35
N TYR A 330 -30.60 21.09 25.10
CA TYR A 330 -31.48 20.70 26.22
C TYR A 330 -31.43 19.26 26.76
N CYS A 331 -30.69 18.30 26.16
CA CYS A 331 -30.73 16.91 26.66
C CYS A 331 -29.38 16.19 26.85
N MET A 332 -28.23 16.84 26.69
CA MET A 332 -26.92 16.17 26.78
C MET A 332 -26.00 16.93 27.73
N THR A 333 -25.75 16.36 28.91
CA THR A 333 -24.80 16.91 29.89
C THR A 333 -23.59 15.99 30.12
N ASP A 334 -23.74 14.68 29.89
CA ASP A 334 -22.76 13.67 30.35
C ASP A 334 -22.36 12.65 29.27
N PHE A 335 -22.55 12.95 27.98
CA PHE A 335 -22.10 12.06 26.91
C PHE A 335 -20.66 12.37 26.52
N ASP A 336 -19.80 11.34 26.40
CA ASP A 336 -18.39 11.48 26.06
C ASP A 336 -18.20 11.84 24.57
N GLN A 337 -18.47 13.09 24.24
CA GLN A 337 -18.26 13.67 22.92
C GLN A 337 -16.79 14.06 22.76
N LYS A 338 -16.14 13.64 21.66
CA LYS A 338 -14.75 14.03 21.38
C LYS A 338 -14.59 15.00 20.22
N PHE A 339 -15.47 14.98 19.22
CA PHE A 339 -15.44 15.98 18.15
C PHE A 339 -16.80 16.54 17.76
N MET A 340 -16.81 17.77 17.26
CA MET A 340 -18.01 18.48 16.77
C MET A 340 -17.71 19.28 15.50
N TRP A 341 -18.72 19.42 14.64
CA TRP A 341 -18.65 20.27 13.45
C TRP A 341 -19.20 21.67 13.76
N GLY A 342 -18.43 22.72 13.48
CA GLY A 342 -18.87 24.12 13.60
C GLY A 342 -18.43 24.87 14.87
N ASN A 343 -18.83 26.15 14.95
CA ASN A 343 -18.15 27.18 15.76
C ASN A 343 -18.59 27.32 17.23
N LYS A 344 -19.71 26.71 17.63
CA LYS A 344 -20.29 26.99 18.95
C LYS A 344 -19.65 26.11 20.03
N THR A 345 -18.97 26.73 20.99
CA THR A 345 -18.67 26.12 22.29
C THR A 345 -19.97 25.96 23.07
N TYR A 346 -20.31 24.72 23.45
CA TYR A 346 -21.49 24.45 24.26
C TYR A 346 -21.07 24.28 25.73
N THR A 347 -21.60 25.15 26.60
CA THR A 347 -21.40 25.05 28.05
C THR A 347 -22.09 23.81 28.60
N GLY A 348 -21.35 22.97 29.33
CA GLY A 348 -21.88 21.75 29.96
C GLY A 348 -21.55 20.45 29.22
N PHE A 349 -20.75 20.49 28.15
CA PHE A 349 -20.21 19.32 27.48
C PHE A 349 -18.76 19.04 27.91
N PRO A 350 -18.27 17.78 27.82
CA PRO A 350 -16.87 17.45 28.06
C PRO A 350 -15.92 18.16 27.06
N GLN A 351 -14.60 17.96 27.21
CA GLN A 351 -13.62 18.55 26.29
C GLN A 351 -13.81 18.01 24.86
N VAL A 352 -14.39 18.82 23.98
CA VAL A 352 -14.66 18.49 22.59
C VAL A 352 -13.71 19.25 21.66
N GLN A 353 -13.15 18.53 20.69
CA GLN A 353 -12.41 19.10 19.58
C GLN A 353 -13.37 19.62 18.49
N PHE A 354 -13.25 20.88 18.11
CA PHE A 354 -14.10 21.44 17.07
C PHE A 354 -13.42 21.33 15.71
N TYR A 355 -14.16 20.89 14.69
CA TYR A 355 -13.73 20.86 13.30
C TYR A 355 -14.49 21.88 12.47
N TYR A 356 -13.76 22.61 11.64
CA TYR A 356 -14.34 23.60 10.75
C TYR A 356 -14.96 22.90 9.53
N PRO A 357 -16.27 23.03 9.26
CA PRO A 357 -16.91 22.43 8.10
C PRO A 357 -16.38 23.07 6.82
N THR A 358 -15.88 22.26 5.88
CA THR A 358 -15.47 22.74 4.56
C THR A 358 -16.31 22.09 3.46
N GLN A 359 -16.91 22.93 2.63
CA GLN A 359 -17.64 22.53 1.42
C GLN A 359 -17.05 23.18 0.17
N ILE A 360 -15.75 23.51 0.21
CA ILE A 360 -15.08 24.39 -0.76
C ILE A 360 -15.09 23.81 -2.20
N THR A 361 -15.51 22.55 -2.37
CA THR A 361 -15.70 21.91 -3.67
C THR A 361 -17.07 22.16 -4.31
N PHE A 362 -17.98 22.90 -3.69
CA PHE A 362 -19.33 23.15 -4.25
C PHE A 362 -19.66 24.64 -4.31
N ILE A 363 -20.20 25.09 -5.45
CA ILE A 363 -20.76 26.44 -5.61
C ILE A 363 -22.19 26.33 -6.13
N THR A 364 -23.15 26.86 -5.37
CA THR A 364 -24.57 26.86 -5.73
C THR A 364 -25.01 28.24 -6.22
N ILE A 365 -25.41 28.34 -7.49
CA ILE A 365 -25.85 29.59 -8.13
C ILE A 365 -27.07 29.36 -9.05
N PRO A 366 -27.96 30.36 -9.24
CA PRO A 366 -29.15 30.24 -10.07
C PRO A 366 -28.83 30.45 -11.56
N ILE A 367 -27.68 29.96 -12.03
CA ILE A 367 -27.16 30.16 -13.38
C ILE A 367 -26.90 28.81 -14.02
N SER A 368 -27.55 28.56 -15.15
CA SER A 368 -27.34 27.34 -15.94
C SER A 368 -25.96 27.32 -16.60
N PRO A 369 -25.43 26.13 -16.97
CA PRO A 369 -24.09 26.02 -17.54
C PRO A 369 -23.90 26.85 -18.82
N SER A 370 -24.94 26.97 -19.64
CA SER A 370 -24.94 27.77 -20.88
C SER A 370 -24.77 29.27 -20.63
N ASN A 371 -25.18 29.75 -19.46
CA ASN A 371 -25.21 31.17 -19.11
C ASN A 371 -24.02 31.59 -18.25
N LEU A 372 -23.17 30.65 -17.82
CA LEU A 372 -21.97 30.90 -17.01
C LEU A 372 -21.03 31.94 -17.63
N PRO A 373 -20.68 31.88 -18.94
CA PRO A 373 -19.78 32.87 -19.55
C PRO A 373 -20.38 34.28 -19.56
N GLY A 374 -21.69 34.39 -19.77
CA GLY A 374 -22.40 35.68 -19.70
C GLY A 374 -22.39 36.23 -18.27
N CYS A 375 -22.72 35.39 -17.28
CA CYS A 375 -22.70 35.78 -15.88
C CYS A 375 -21.31 36.25 -15.40
N ALA A 376 -20.25 35.55 -15.81
CA ALA A 376 -18.87 35.91 -15.47
C ALA A 376 -18.43 37.28 -16.03
N ASN A 377 -19.01 37.70 -17.16
CA ASN A 377 -18.58 38.88 -17.90
C ASN A 377 -19.48 40.11 -17.72
N SER A 378 -20.73 39.97 -17.27
CA SER A 378 -21.70 41.08 -17.33
C SER A 378 -22.79 41.11 -16.26
N SER A 379 -22.62 40.47 -15.09
CA SER A 379 -23.65 40.56 -14.04
C SER A 379 -23.60 41.90 -13.30
N GLU A 380 -24.78 42.49 -13.03
CA GLU A 380 -24.91 43.69 -12.19
C GLU A 380 -24.52 43.43 -10.72
N ASP A 381 -24.65 42.18 -10.26
CA ASP A 381 -24.17 41.73 -8.96
C ASP A 381 -22.73 41.22 -9.04
N LEU A 382 -21.81 41.98 -8.45
CA LEU A 382 -20.38 41.66 -8.36
C LEU A 382 -20.13 40.32 -7.61
N THR A 383 -20.99 39.97 -6.67
CA THR A 383 -20.88 38.71 -5.90
C THR A 383 -21.20 37.52 -6.79
N GLN A 384 -22.31 37.60 -7.52
CA GLN A 384 -22.70 36.59 -8.49
C GLN A 384 -21.65 36.47 -9.61
N GLN A 385 -21.08 37.59 -10.07
CA GLN A 385 -20.01 37.61 -11.06
C GLN A 385 -18.81 36.78 -10.58
N LYS A 386 -18.38 36.98 -9.33
CA LYS A 386 -17.25 36.24 -8.73
C LYS A 386 -17.55 34.74 -8.63
N LEU A 387 -18.73 34.35 -8.18
CA LEU A 387 -19.12 32.94 -8.11
C LEU A 387 -19.18 32.29 -9.49
N CYS A 388 -19.75 32.99 -10.49
CA CYS A 388 -19.74 32.52 -11.87
C CYS A 388 -18.32 32.40 -12.43
N ASN A 389 -17.43 33.35 -12.12
CA ASN A 389 -16.01 33.23 -12.47
C ASN A 389 -15.38 32.00 -11.80
N TYR A 390 -15.65 31.75 -10.52
CA TYR A 390 -15.10 30.57 -9.84
C TYR A 390 -15.57 29.26 -10.48
N VAL A 391 -16.86 29.12 -10.79
CA VAL A 391 -17.36 27.93 -11.52
C VAL A 391 -16.75 27.87 -12.92
N LEU A 392 -16.71 29.02 -13.62
CA LEU A 392 -16.16 29.10 -14.97
C LEU A 392 -14.67 28.78 -15.01
N TYR A 393 -13.88 29.01 -13.94
CA TYR A 393 -12.45 28.75 -13.87
C TYR A 393 -12.06 27.44 -13.18
N ASN A 394 -12.89 26.95 -12.26
CA ASN A 394 -12.54 25.81 -11.40
C ASN A 394 -13.53 24.65 -11.48
N GLY A 395 -14.67 24.81 -12.17
CA GLY A 395 -15.66 23.75 -12.35
C GLY A 395 -15.08 22.51 -12.99
N ILE A 396 -15.48 21.34 -12.46
CA ILE A 396 -15.10 20.02 -13.00
C ILE A 396 -15.80 19.81 -14.33
N LYS A 397 -15.03 19.42 -15.34
CA LYS A 397 -15.54 19.12 -16.68
C LYS A 397 -15.36 17.66 -17.05
N THR A 398 -16.37 17.11 -17.71
CA THR A 398 -16.31 15.80 -18.37
C THR A 398 -15.49 15.87 -19.66
N GLN A 399 -15.17 14.71 -20.25
CA GLN A 399 -14.45 14.63 -21.52
C GLN A 399 -15.17 15.37 -22.67
N SER A 400 -16.50 15.47 -22.61
CA SER A 400 -17.32 16.22 -23.58
C SER A 400 -17.41 17.73 -23.29
N ASP A 401 -16.51 18.27 -22.46
CA ASP A 401 -16.45 19.67 -22.03
C ASP A 401 -17.70 20.17 -21.28
N ARG A 402 -18.46 19.26 -20.64
CA ARG A 402 -19.66 19.62 -19.86
C ARG A 402 -19.32 19.72 -18.37
N TYR A 403 -19.86 20.74 -17.71
CA TYR A 403 -19.75 20.87 -16.26
C TYR A 403 -20.54 19.78 -15.54
N ILE A 404 -19.99 19.32 -14.42
CA ILE A 404 -20.71 18.49 -13.46
C ILE A 404 -21.50 19.39 -12.52
N TYR A 405 -22.80 19.14 -12.42
CA TYR A 405 -23.69 19.90 -11.55
C TYR A 405 -24.92 19.09 -11.12
N GLU A 406 -25.49 19.45 -9.99
CA GLU A 406 -26.83 19.04 -9.55
C GLU A 406 -27.81 20.20 -9.78
N TYR A 407 -29.01 19.90 -10.30
CA TYR A 407 -30.07 20.90 -10.47
C TYR A 407 -31.19 20.64 -9.46
N ASP A 408 -31.44 21.63 -8.61
CA ASP A 408 -32.59 21.63 -7.71
C ASP A 408 -33.79 22.27 -8.42
N ALA A 409 -34.79 21.44 -8.76
CA ALA A 409 -35.99 21.88 -9.43
C ALA A 409 -36.89 22.81 -8.58
N VAL A 410 -36.77 22.75 -7.24
CA VAL A 410 -37.56 23.54 -6.30
C VAL A 410 -36.99 24.95 -6.19
N THR A 411 -35.70 25.04 -5.86
CA THR A 411 -35.03 26.35 -5.72
C THR A 411 -34.65 26.95 -7.08
N LYS A 412 -34.55 26.12 -8.13
CA LYS A 412 -34.01 26.44 -9.46
C LYS A 412 -32.52 26.80 -9.45
N TYR A 413 -31.78 26.31 -8.47
CA TYR A 413 -30.34 26.51 -8.39
C TYR A 413 -29.56 25.34 -9.00
N PHE A 414 -28.36 25.66 -9.46
CA PHE A 414 -27.38 24.70 -9.96
C PHE A 414 -26.24 24.66 -8.94
N THR A 415 -25.93 23.47 -8.43
CA THR A 415 -24.79 23.22 -7.55
C THR A 415 -23.68 22.61 -8.39
N TYR A 416 -22.61 23.37 -8.62
CA TYR A 416 -21.45 22.96 -9.40
C TYR A 416 -20.36 22.40 -8.51
N GLU A 417 -19.71 21.33 -8.97
CA GLU A 417 -18.49 20.84 -8.35
C GLU A 417 -17.26 21.58 -8.91
N ILE A 418 -16.36 21.99 -8.03
CA ILE A 418 -15.15 22.74 -8.38
C ILE A 418 -13.89 22.08 -7.81
N VAL A 419 -12.79 22.22 -8.54
CA VAL A 419 -11.43 21.88 -8.09
C VAL A 419 -10.90 22.97 -7.18
N TRP A 420 -10.39 22.58 -6.01
CA TRP A 420 -9.65 23.49 -5.15
C TRP A 420 -8.29 23.86 -5.77
N SER A 421 -7.90 25.12 -5.59
CA SER A 421 -6.62 25.69 -6.03
C SER A 421 -6.09 26.65 -4.97
N SER A 422 -4.79 26.66 -4.72
CA SER A 422 -4.14 27.64 -3.82
C SER A 422 -4.39 29.09 -4.23
N ASN A 423 -4.81 29.34 -5.47
CA ASN A 423 -5.20 30.66 -5.97
C ASN A 423 -6.52 31.19 -5.34
N PHE A 424 -7.24 30.39 -4.54
CA PHE A 424 -8.37 30.85 -3.71
C PHE A 424 -7.92 31.66 -2.47
N SER A 425 -6.87 32.48 -2.62
CA SER A 425 -6.17 33.13 -1.51
C SER A 425 -7.08 34.00 -0.63
N GLN A 426 -8.15 34.57 -1.19
CA GLN A 426 -9.07 35.43 -0.44
C GLN A 426 -9.99 34.61 0.49
N ASP A 427 -10.61 33.55 -0.04
CA ASP A 427 -11.48 32.68 0.76
C ASP A 427 -10.65 31.91 1.79
N VAL A 428 -9.43 31.48 1.43
CA VAL A 428 -8.46 30.85 2.35
C VAL A 428 -8.07 31.77 3.51
N GLU A 429 -7.80 33.05 3.25
CA GLU A 429 -7.47 33.99 4.33
C GLU A 429 -8.67 34.30 5.21
N ASP A 430 -9.88 34.37 4.67
CA ASP A 430 -11.09 34.54 5.46
C ASP A 430 -11.42 33.25 6.25
N TYR A 431 -11.16 32.07 5.69
CA TYR A 431 -11.20 30.78 6.38
C TYR A 431 -10.16 30.73 7.51
N ARG A 432 -8.91 31.12 7.25
CA ARG A 432 -7.83 31.17 8.24
C ARG A 432 -8.15 32.15 9.36
N LYS A 433 -8.65 33.35 9.05
CA LYS A 433 -9.08 34.31 10.07
C LYS A 433 -10.22 33.75 10.90
N SER A 434 -11.22 33.13 10.27
CA SER A 434 -12.34 32.49 10.97
C SER A 434 -11.85 31.34 11.87
N PHE A 435 -10.97 30.49 11.36
CA PHE A 435 -10.33 29.38 12.09
C PHE A 435 -9.51 29.89 13.28
N ASN A 436 -8.59 30.83 13.05
CA ASN A 436 -7.73 31.43 14.09
C ASN A 436 -8.52 32.20 15.15
N SER A 437 -9.69 32.74 14.79
CA SER A 437 -10.59 33.42 15.73
C SER A 437 -11.47 32.46 16.54
N SER A 438 -11.40 31.16 16.29
CA SER A 438 -12.27 30.12 16.85
C SER A 438 -11.46 29.02 17.54
N SER A 439 -12.13 28.12 18.27
CA SER A 439 -11.52 27.00 19.01
C SER A 439 -11.41 25.70 18.19
N PHE A 440 -11.20 25.81 16.87
CA PHE A 440 -11.09 24.64 15.99
C PHE A 440 -9.71 23.99 16.09
N VAL A 441 -9.66 22.66 15.94
CA VAL A 441 -8.42 21.87 15.91
C VAL A 441 -8.06 21.38 14.51
N GLY A 442 -9.00 21.43 13.57
CA GLY A 442 -8.83 20.94 12.21
C GLY A 442 -10.05 21.14 11.31
N PHE A 443 -10.01 20.54 10.12
CA PHE A 443 -11.08 20.65 9.13
C PHE A 443 -11.88 19.36 9.00
N GLY A 444 -13.19 19.50 8.86
CA GLY A 444 -14.08 18.42 8.46
C GLY A 444 -14.36 18.53 6.97
N HIS A 445 -14.17 17.44 6.24
CA HIS A 445 -14.46 17.34 4.81
C HIS A 445 -15.58 16.32 4.58
N GLU A 446 -16.73 16.81 4.10
CA GLU A 446 -17.86 15.96 3.73
C GLU A 446 -17.84 15.77 2.22
N PHE A 447 -17.47 14.57 1.77
CA PHE A 447 -17.43 14.24 0.35
C PHE A 447 -18.65 13.42 -0.05
N ARG A 448 -19.44 13.99 -0.95
CA ARG A 448 -20.30 13.17 -1.80
C ARG A 448 -19.40 12.34 -2.73
N PRO A 449 -19.71 11.06 -2.91
CA PRO A 449 -18.76 10.04 -3.34
C PRO A 449 -18.47 10.08 -4.83
N ASN A 450 -17.76 11.09 -5.32
CA ASN A 450 -17.37 11.13 -6.72
C ASN A 450 -15.88 11.47 -6.90
N ILE A 451 -15.12 10.48 -7.38
CA ILE A 451 -13.76 10.69 -7.89
C ILE A 451 -13.89 10.92 -9.39
N TYR A 452 -13.99 12.18 -9.80
CA TYR A 452 -14.17 12.53 -11.20
C TYR A 452 -12.82 12.70 -11.89
N ALA A 453 -12.74 12.21 -13.11
CA ALA A 453 -11.75 12.70 -14.06
C ALA A 453 -12.17 14.10 -14.53
N ASN A 454 -11.36 15.09 -14.19
CA ASN A 454 -11.54 16.46 -14.61
C ASN A 454 -10.67 16.77 -15.83
N TYR A 455 -11.31 16.88 -17.00
CA TYR A 455 -10.64 17.15 -18.27
C TYR A 455 -10.31 18.63 -18.48
N ARG A 456 -10.58 19.46 -17.47
CA ARG A 456 -10.10 20.82 -17.46
C ARG A 456 -8.62 20.86 -17.12
N LEU A 457 -7.83 21.43 -18.03
CA LEU A 457 -6.39 21.60 -17.83
C LEU A 457 -6.11 22.85 -16.99
N TYR A 458 -5.58 22.65 -15.78
CA TYR A 458 -5.16 23.74 -14.89
C TYR A 458 -3.69 24.11 -15.12
N GLU A 459 -3.37 25.40 -15.10
CA GLU A 459 -1.97 25.86 -15.21
C GLU A 459 -1.11 25.37 -14.04
N ASN A 460 -1.67 25.36 -12.82
CA ASN A 460 -0.91 25.13 -11.60
C ASN A 460 -0.52 23.67 -11.35
N SER A 461 -1.26 22.71 -11.90
CA SER A 461 -0.99 21.29 -11.64
C SER A 461 0.39 20.87 -12.17
N PRO A 462 1.14 20.01 -11.45
CA PRO A 462 2.47 19.59 -11.88
C PRO A 462 2.47 18.48 -12.91
N TYR A 463 1.37 17.75 -13.10
CA TYR A 463 1.23 16.70 -14.11
C TYR A 463 -0.23 16.50 -14.52
N TYR A 464 -0.47 15.77 -15.61
CA TYR A 464 -1.80 15.25 -15.94
C TYR A 464 -1.78 13.73 -15.96
N LEU A 465 -2.88 13.09 -15.55
CA LEU A 465 -3.11 11.68 -15.89
C LEU A 465 -3.50 11.59 -17.36
N VAL A 466 -3.08 10.51 -18.01
CA VAL A 466 -3.34 10.30 -19.43
C VAL A 466 -4.14 9.03 -19.67
N GLN A 467 -5.25 9.18 -20.38
CA GLN A 467 -6.05 8.09 -20.91
C GLN A 467 -6.17 8.27 -22.41
N ASP A 468 -5.68 7.30 -23.18
CA ASP A 468 -5.60 7.35 -24.65
C ASP A 468 -4.87 8.61 -25.14
N PHE A 469 -5.61 9.64 -25.58
CA PHE A 469 -5.10 10.95 -25.99
C PHE A 469 -5.62 12.09 -25.13
N SER A 470 -6.46 11.79 -24.13
CA SER A 470 -7.05 12.77 -23.23
C SER A 470 -6.23 12.92 -21.96
N LYS A 471 -6.11 14.15 -21.50
CA LYS A 471 -5.40 14.53 -20.27
C LYS A 471 -6.41 15.02 -19.27
N PHE A 472 -6.28 14.60 -18.01
CA PHE A 472 -7.19 15.01 -16.96
C PHE A 472 -6.49 14.99 -15.60
N LEU A 473 -7.16 15.54 -14.59
CA LEU A 473 -6.76 15.43 -13.18
C LEU A 473 -7.86 14.73 -12.39
N PRO A 474 -7.52 13.83 -11.45
CA PRO A 474 -8.52 13.29 -10.56
C PRO A 474 -8.95 14.40 -9.59
N SER A 475 -10.26 14.54 -9.34
CA SER A 475 -10.80 15.53 -8.40
C SER A 475 -10.15 15.42 -7.01
N LEU A 476 -9.74 14.21 -6.63
CA LEU A 476 -9.04 13.88 -5.39
C LEU A 476 -7.70 14.59 -5.20
N SER A 477 -6.97 14.92 -6.28
CA SER A 477 -5.70 15.67 -6.17
C SER A 477 -5.90 17.04 -5.53
N SER A 478 -7.03 17.70 -5.84
CA SER A 478 -7.38 19.00 -5.26
C SER A 478 -7.63 18.91 -3.77
N ILE A 479 -8.25 17.81 -3.32
CA ILE A 479 -8.57 17.56 -1.91
C ILE A 479 -7.27 17.30 -1.16
N TYR A 480 -6.41 16.45 -1.71
CA TYR A 480 -5.09 16.19 -1.17
C TYR A 480 -4.27 17.47 -1.00
N SER A 481 -4.23 18.30 -2.06
CA SER A 481 -3.55 19.60 -2.05
C SER A 481 -4.13 20.53 -0.98
N PHE A 482 -5.46 20.56 -0.82
CA PHE A 482 -6.11 21.37 0.21
C PHE A 482 -5.78 20.88 1.62
N MET A 483 -5.78 19.56 1.85
CA MET A 483 -5.45 18.98 3.15
C MET A 483 -4.00 19.26 3.53
N LYS A 484 -3.06 19.07 2.59
CA LYS A 484 -1.64 19.39 2.78
C LYS A 484 -1.41 20.87 3.01
N PHE A 485 -2.08 21.75 2.27
CA PHE A 485 -2.03 23.20 2.50
C PHE A 485 -2.45 23.60 3.93
N ASN A 486 -3.38 22.84 4.54
CA ASN A 486 -3.91 23.10 5.87
C ASN A 486 -3.25 22.29 6.99
N GLU A 487 -2.27 21.45 6.71
CA GLU A 487 -1.63 20.57 7.70
C GLU A 487 -1.02 21.37 8.86
N ASN A 488 -0.41 22.54 8.56
CA ASN A 488 0.11 23.47 9.57
C ASN A 488 -0.97 24.12 10.46
N ILE A 489 -2.22 24.14 9.99
CA ILE A 489 -3.36 24.74 10.71
C ILE A 489 -4.10 23.64 11.51
N SER A 490 -3.99 22.40 11.06
CA SER A 490 -4.66 21.21 11.59
C SER A 490 -3.63 20.16 12.04
N PRO A 491 -2.85 20.43 13.11
CA PRO A 491 -1.75 19.55 13.52
C PRO A 491 -2.23 18.17 14.01
N ASN A 492 -3.51 18.07 14.41
CA ASN A 492 -4.12 16.80 14.81
C ASN A 492 -4.71 16.00 13.65
N GLY A 493 -4.63 16.52 12.41
CA GLY A 493 -5.20 15.95 11.20
C GLY A 493 -6.65 16.37 10.93
N ASN A 494 -7.13 16.07 9.72
CA ASN A 494 -8.48 16.42 9.27
C ASN A 494 -9.43 15.22 9.35
N ILE A 495 -10.73 15.48 9.56
CA ILE A 495 -11.76 14.43 9.45
C ILE A 495 -12.23 14.36 7.99
N TYR A 496 -12.17 13.17 7.42
CA TYR A 496 -12.70 12.89 6.09
C TYR A 496 -13.95 12.03 6.20
N ILE A 497 -15.03 12.41 5.52
CA ILE A 497 -16.26 11.62 5.45
C ILE A 497 -16.52 11.27 3.98
N GLY A 498 -16.66 9.98 3.67
CA GLY A 498 -16.96 9.53 2.32
C GLY A 498 -16.99 8.01 2.18
N SER A 499 -17.17 7.53 0.95
CA SER A 499 -17.11 6.09 0.61
C SER A 499 -15.83 5.68 -0.11
N VAL A 500 -14.93 6.64 -0.40
CA VAL A 500 -13.61 6.32 -0.95
C VAL A 500 -12.53 7.04 -0.16
N PHE A 501 -11.50 6.29 0.17
CA PHE A 501 -10.30 6.77 0.84
C PHE A 501 -9.07 6.29 0.07
N HIS A 502 -8.17 7.20 -0.27
CA HIS A 502 -6.94 6.86 -0.98
C HIS A 502 -5.76 6.73 0.00
N PRO A 503 -4.87 5.73 -0.13
CA PRO A 503 -3.83 5.44 0.86
C PRO A 503 -2.96 6.64 1.27
N GLN A 504 -2.63 7.56 0.36
CA GLN A 504 -1.80 8.74 0.70
C GLN A 504 -2.47 9.71 1.67
N PHE A 505 -3.80 9.65 1.85
CA PHE A 505 -4.51 10.52 2.79
C PHE A 505 -4.30 10.09 4.24
N VAL A 506 -3.86 8.85 4.49
CA VAL A 506 -3.74 8.26 5.84
C VAL A 506 -2.96 9.18 6.77
N ALA A 507 -1.81 9.72 6.35
CA ALA A 507 -0.96 10.56 7.22
C ALA A 507 -1.62 11.87 7.65
N SER A 508 -2.45 12.48 6.78
CA SER A 508 -3.10 13.78 7.01
C SER A 508 -4.52 13.72 7.58
N THR A 509 -5.07 12.51 7.71
CA THR A 509 -6.43 12.26 8.18
C THR A 509 -6.42 11.90 9.65
N ALA A 510 -7.14 12.60 10.51
CA ALA A 510 -7.34 12.22 11.91
C ALA A 510 -8.26 10.99 12.04
N ALA A 511 -9.37 10.99 11.29
CA ALA A 511 -10.39 9.95 11.28
C ALA A 511 -11.13 9.92 9.93
N TYR A 512 -11.60 8.74 9.55
CA TYR A 512 -12.38 8.54 8.33
C TYR A 512 -13.79 8.05 8.68
N GLY A 513 -14.78 8.87 8.37
CA GLY A 513 -16.20 8.60 8.61
C GLY A 513 -16.85 7.87 7.43
N ILE A 514 -17.39 6.69 7.72
CA ILE A 514 -18.11 5.85 6.75
C ILE A 514 -19.60 6.02 7.00
N PRO A 515 -20.36 6.67 6.11
CA PRO A 515 -21.79 6.84 6.29
C PRO A 515 -22.51 5.49 6.18
N ILE A 516 -23.35 5.19 7.17
CA ILE A 516 -24.20 4.01 7.22
C ILE A 516 -25.66 4.47 7.21
N THR A 517 -26.35 4.23 6.10
CA THR A 517 -27.78 4.51 5.92
C THR A 517 -28.58 3.21 6.10
N SER A 518 -28.51 2.58 7.27
CA SER A 518 -28.99 1.20 7.46
C SER A 518 -30.50 1.05 7.70
N ILE A 519 -31.32 2.10 7.50
CA ILE A 519 -32.77 2.01 7.73
C ILE A 519 -33.51 2.16 6.41
N TYR A 520 -33.85 1.02 5.80
CA TYR A 520 -34.63 0.97 4.57
C TYR A 520 -36.12 0.89 4.92
N GLN A 521 -36.92 1.84 4.41
CA GLN A 521 -38.37 1.87 4.62
C GLN A 521 -39.07 1.31 3.37
N VAL A 522 -39.14 -0.02 3.25
CA VAL A 522 -39.96 -0.67 2.21
C VAL A 522 -41.27 -1.05 2.84
N THR A 523 -42.34 -0.34 2.47
CA THR A 523 -43.69 -0.54 3.04
C THR A 523 -43.72 -0.38 4.57
N ALA A 524 -44.78 -0.79 5.27
CA ALA A 524 -44.98 -0.54 6.70
C ALA A 524 -43.94 -1.22 7.65
N LEU A 525 -42.89 -1.83 7.10
CA LEU A 525 -41.84 -2.54 7.83
C LEU A 525 -40.56 -1.69 7.82
N ARG A 526 -39.93 -1.55 9.00
CA ARG A 526 -38.65 -0.86 9.20
C ARG A 526 -37.62 -1.90 9.60
N SER A 527 -36.45 -1.91 8.98
CA SER A 527 -35.42 -2.92 9.26
C SER A 527 -34.01 -2.37 9.17
N PHE A 528 -33.12 -2.86 10.03
CA PHE A 528 -31.68 -2.76 9.80
C PHE A 528 -31.31 -3.52 8.52
N TYR A 529 -30.68 -2.83 7.59
CA TYR A 529 -30.21 -3.39 6.32
C TYR A 529 -28.76 -2.99 6.09
N LEU A 530 -27.87 -3.96 6.21
CA LEU A 530 -26.49 -3.89 5.80
C LEU A 530 -26.38 -4.47 4.39
N ASN A 531 -26.23 -3.60 3.40
CA ASN A 531 -25.94 -4.02 2.04
C ASN A 531 -24.46 -4.42 1.91
N GLN A 532 -24.15 -5.23 0.90
CA GLN A 532 -22.78 -5.72 0.69
C GLN A 532 -21.78 -4.58 0.44
N SER A 533 -22.18 -3.51 -0.26
CA SER A 533 -21.29 -2.36 -0.53
C SER A 533 -20.87 -1.63 0.74
N THR A 534 -21.80 -1.36 1.66
CA THR A 534 -21.54 -0.71 2.94
C THR A 534 -20.68 -1.60 3.82
N TYR A 535 -20.93 -2.90 3.81
CA TYR A 535 -20.05 -3.87 4.47
C TYR A 535 -18.63 -3.80 3.89
N ASP A 536 -18.48 -3.90 2.57
CA ASP A 536 -17.17 -3.86 1.90
C ASP A 536 -16.45 -2.52 2.18
N ASP A 537 -17.14 -1.39 2.17
CA ASP A 537 -16.57 -0.07 2.46
C ASP A 537 -16.00 0.00 3.90
N ILE A 538 -16.69 -0.57 4.88
CA ILE A 538 -16.24 -0.63 6.28
C ILE A 538 -14.93 -1.41 6.41
N PHE A 539 -14.89 -2.60 5.82
CA PHE A 539 -13.71 -3.47 5.90
C PHE A 539 -12.56 -2.98 5.02
N ASN A 540 -12.83 -2.38 3.87
CA ASN A 540 -11.81 -1.72 3.05
C ASN A 540 -11.16 -0.56 3.81
N ALA A 541 -11.97 0.28 4.46
CA ALA A 541 -11.46 1.36 5.29
C ALA A 541 -10.59 0.85 6.44
N ARG A 542 -10.98 -0.27 7.09
CA ARG A 542 -10.16 -0.94 8.13
C ARG A 542 -8.78 -1.32 7.61
N MET A 543 -8.71 -1.98 6.46
CA MET A 543 -7.44 -2.38 5.84
C MET A 543 -6.57 -1.17 5.49
N LEU A 544 -7.20 -0.04 5.18
CA LEU A 544 -6.53 1.21 4.81
C LEU A 544 -6.06 2.08 5.97
N LEU A 545 -6.71 2.00 7.12
CA LEU A 545 -6.56 2.95 8.22
C LEU A 545 -6.13 2.32 9.54
N GLY A 546 -6.03 1.00 9.61
CA GLY A 546 -5.70 0.30 10.85
C GLY A 546 -6.77 0.58 11.91
N SER A 547 -6.40 1.20 13.03
CA SER A 547 -7.32 1.45 14.15
C SER A 547 -8.19 2.73 14.00
N ARG A 548 -8.00 3.52 12.92
CA ARG A 548 -8.59 4.86 12.73
C ARG A 548 -9.99 5.01 12.08
N PRO A 549 -10.63 4.00 11.45
CA PRO A 549 -11.92 4.24 10.82
C PRO A 549 -13.06 4.37 11.83
N VAL A 550 -14.03 5.20 11.45
CA VAL A 550 -15.20 5.59 12.23
C VAL A 550 -16.45 5.34 11.40
N THR A 551 -17.48 4.72 11.96
CA THR A 551 -18.78 4.60 11.28
C THR A 551 -19.69 5.74 11.68
N LEU A 552 -20.39 6.33 10.71
CA LEU A 552 -21.33 7.42 10.91
C LEU A 552 -22.73 6.95 10.59
N LEU A 553 -23.56 6.73 11.61
CA LEU A 553 -24.96 6.35 11.37
C LEU A 553 -25.74 7.58 10.87
N GLU A 554 -26.18 7.52 9.61
CA GLU A 554 -27.00 8.54 8.94
C GLU A 554 -28.45 8.07 8.88
N ILE A 555 -29.37 8.77 9.57
CA ILE A 555 -30.76 8.34 9.72
C ILE A 555 -31.73 9.49 9.44
N SER A 556 -32.86 9.17 8.82
CA SER A 556 -33.97 10.09 8.56
C SER A 556 -35.04 10.11 9.67
N GLN A 557 -35.21 9.03 10.44
CA GLN A 557 -36.21 8.90 11.50
C GLN A 557 -35.62 8.50 12.88
N PRO A 558 -35.70 9.40 13.89
CA PRO A 558 -35.07 9.17 15.20
C PRO A 558 -35.60 7.97 16.00
N SER A 559 -36.88 7.64 15.86
CA SER A 559 -37.52 6.56 16.63
C SER A 559 -36.99 5.16 16.27
N SER A 560 -36.44 5.00 15.07
CA SER A 560 -35.86 3.72 14.65
C SER A 560 -34.40 3.55 15.08
N ILE A 561 -33.74 4.60 15.58
CA ILE A 561 -32.35 4.50 16.04
C ILE A 561 -32.26 3.52 17.21
N ILE A 562 -33.11 3.67 18.23
CA ILE A 562 -33.07 2.80 19.42
C ILE A 562 -33.41 1.35 19.09
N GLU A 563 -34.26 1.13 18.10
CA GLU A 563 -34.67 -0.21 17.67
C GLU A 563 -33.50 -1.02 17.11
N PHE A 564 -32.56 -0.37 16.40
CA PHE A 564 -31.45 -1.02 15.69
C PHE A 564 -30.06 -0.62 16.23
N VAL A 565 -30.01 0.10 17.36
CA VAL A 565 -28.74 0.61 17.92
C VAL A 565 -27.80 -0.54 18.30
N GLU A 566 -28.33 -1.66 18.79
CA GLU A 566 -27.53 -2.83 19.15
C GLU A 566 -26.84 -3.45 17.92
N ASP A 567 -27.57 -3.57 16.80
CA ASP A 567 -27.03 -4.10 15.54
C ASP A 567 -25.95 -3.19 14.97
N TYR A 568 -26.19 -1.88 15.01
CA TYR A 568 -25.22 -0.88 14.57
C TYR A 568 -23.96 -0.89 15.44
N LEU A 569 -24.10 -0.87 16.76
CA LEU A 569 -22.98 -0.89 17.69
C LEU A 569 -22.19 -2.20 17.61
N SER A 570 -22.89 -3.33 17.44
CA SER A 570 -22.26 -4.63 17.20
C SER A 570 -21.49 -4.65 15.88
N LEU A 571 -22.05 -4.11 14.79
CA LEU A 571 -21.37 -3.98 13.51
C LEU A 571 -20.10 -3.14 13.64
N ALA A 572 -20.21 -1.97 14.29
CA ALA A 572 -19.09 -1.07 14.49
C ALA A 572 -17.97 -1.76 15.29
N LEU A 573 -18.31 -2.37 16.43
CA LEU A 573 -17.35 -3.09 17.25
C LEU A 573 -16.76 -4.31 16.52
N GLY A 574 -17.56 -5.04 15.75
CA GLY A 574 -17.17 -6.20 14.96
C GLY A 574 -16.14 -5.88 13.87
N ALA A 575 -16.36 -4.77 13.18
CA ALA A 575 -15.41 -4.18 12.23
C ALA A 575 -14.25 -3.41 12.91
N GLY A 576 -14.29 -3.30 14.24
CA GLY A 576 -13.36 -2.54 15.06
C GLY A 576 -13.40 -1.02 14.86
N THR A 577 -14.48 -0.45 14.34
CA THR A 577 -14.64 0.99 14.08
C THR A 577 -15.26 1.71 15.27
N TYR A 578 -14.91 2.97 15.49
CA TYR A 578 -15.63 3.76 16.48
C TYR A 578 -17.05 4.09 16.00
N PRO A 579 -18.09 3.78 16.79
CA PRO A 579 -19.45 4.13 16.43
C PRO A 579 -19.70 5.63 16.62
N SER A 580 -20.35 6.25 15.64
CA SER A 580 -20.68 7.69 15.64
C SER A 580 -22.06 7.97 15.08
N PHE A 581 -22.56 9.18 15.31
CA PHE A 581 -23.77 9.69 14.68
C PHE A 581 -23.47 10.89 13.80
N TYR A 582 -24.10 10.93 12.64
CA TYR A 582 -24.19 12.11 11.79
C TYR A 582 -25.67 12.44 11.55
N TYR A 583 -26.12 13.61 12.03
CA TYR A 583 -27.52 14.01 11.90
C TYR A 583 -27.61 15.45 11.39
N PRO A 584 -27.81 15.65 10.08
CA PRO A 584 -27.80 17.00 9.49
C PRO A 584 -29.00 17.87 9.88
N LEU A 585 -30.10 17.28 10.39
CA LEU A 585 -31.35 18.01 10.69
C LEU A 585 -31.95 17.59 12.04
N TRP A 586 -31.46 18.16 13.15
CA TRP A 586 -31.93 17.88 14.52
C TRP A 586 -33.35 18.38 14.84
N GLY A 587 -34.00 19.13 13.94
CA GLY A 587 -35.33 19.70 14.17
C GLY A 587 -36.41 18.68 14.55
N LEU A 588 -36.25 17.40 14.15
CA LEU A 588 -37.20 16.32 14.42
C LEU A 588 -36.96 15.57 15.75
N LEU A 589 -35.75 15.67 16.33
CA LEU A 589 -35.38 15.04 17.62
C LEU A 589 -35.80 15.88 18.84
N GLN A 590 -36.25 17.12 18.61
CA GLN A 590 -36.57 18.12 19.64
C GLN A 590 -37.63 17.67 20.68
N THR A 591 -38.33 16.55 20.45
CA THR A 591 -39.51 16.17 21.25
C THR A 591 -39.31 14.99 22.21
N SER A 592 -38.14 14.35 22.30
CA SER A 592 -37.95 13.26 23.27
C SER A 592 -36.52 13.12 23.81
N CYS A 593 -36.22 13.80 24.92
CA CYS A 593 -34.99 13.56 25.68
C CYS A 593 -34.84 12.08 26.13
N ILE A 594 -35.95 11.35 26.30
CA ILE A 594 -35.94 9.92 26.64
C ILE A 594 -35.26 9.10 25.55
N LEU A 595 -35.53 9.41 24.28
CA LEU A 595 -34.90 8.71 23.17
C LEU A 595 -33.39 8.99 23.12
N VAL A 596 -33.00 10.24 23.35
CA VAL A 596 -31.59 10.66 23.37
C VAL A 596 -30.83 10.01 24.52
N GLN A 597 -31.40 9.99 25.73
CA GLN A 597 -30.78 9.33 26.88
C GLN A 597 -30.63 7.82 26.65
N GLY A 598 -31.65 7.16 26.09
CA GLY A 598 -31.57 5.74 25.77
C GLY A 598 -30.48 5.40 24.74
N LEU A 599 -30.12 6.33 23.84
CA LEU A 599 -28.99 6.16 22.93
C LEU A 599 -27.65 6.40 23.63
N ILE A 600 -27.57 7.43 24.47
CA ILE A 600 -26.39 7.75 25.28
C ILE A 600 -25.99 6.55 26.12
N ASP A 601 -26.92 5.97 26.88
CA ASP A 601 -26.62 4.85 27.77
C ASP A 601 -26.02 3.65 27.00
N ARG A 602 -26.51 3.41 25.78
CA ARG A 602 -26.00 2.35 24.89
C ARG A 602 -24.64 2.63 24.31
N PHE A 603 -24.40 3.88 23.95
CA PHE A 603 -23.10 4.28 23.44
C PHE A 603 -22.05 4.30 24.54
N THR A 604 -22.39 4.73 25.75
CA THR A 604 -21.45 4.69 26.89
C THR A 604 -21.02 3.26 27.19
N GLU A 605 -21.95 2.30 27.18
CA GLU A 605 -21.65 0.86 27.33
C GLU A 605 -20.66 0.38 26.25
N TYR A 606 -20.90 0.73 24.99
CA TYR A 606 -20.03 0.32 23.88
C TYR A 606 -18.73 1.14 23.77
N SER A 607 -18.71 2.38 24.24
CA SER A 607 -17.52 3.23 24.16
C SER A 607 -16.42 2.68 25.02
N GLU A 608 -16.72 2.25 26.25
CA GLU A 608 -15.72 1.66 27.16
C GLU A 608 -15.02 0.46 26.52
N ILE A 609 -15.78 -0.46 25.91
CA ILE A 609 -15.18 -1.63 25.25
C ILE A 609 -14.48 -1.26 23.94
N THR A 610 -14.98 -0.29 23.19
CA THR A 610 -14.35 0.18 21.96
C THR A 610 -13.00 0.85 22.25
N THR A 611 -12.92 1.65 23.31
CA THR A 611 -11.65 2.22 23.82
C THR A 611 -10.66 1.12 24.16
N VAL A 612 -11.08 0.09 24.91
CA VAL A 612 -10.18 -1.05 25.24
C VAL A 612 -9.68 -1.77 23.99
N LEU A 613 -10.54 -1.91 22.96
CA LEU A 613 -10.21 -2.61 21.72
C LEU A 613 -9.25 -1.81 20.83
N LEU A 614 -9.44 -0.50 20.72
CA LEU A 614 -8.84 0.33 19.66
C LEU A 614 -7.82 1.35 20.17
N ASP A 615 -7.98 1.86 21.39
CA ASP A 615 -7.01 2.79 21.96
C ASP A 615 -5.72 2.02 22.25
N GLN A 616 -4.61 2.57 21.77
CA GLN A 616 -3.32 1.99 22.03
C GLN A 616 -3.17 0.52 21.54
N THR A 617 -3.89 0.15 20.47
CA THR A 617 -3.70 -1.11 19.73
C THR A 617 -3.47 -0.94 18.22
N ILE A 618 -2.74 -1.89 17.64
CA ILE A 618 -2.51 -2.06 16.19
C ILE A 618 -3.46 -3.14 15.69
N PHE A 619 -4.00 -2.96 14.49
CA PHE A 619 -4.83 -3.97 13.81
C PHE A 619 -3.97 -5.11 13.26
N TYR A 620 -4.38 -6.35 13.55
CA TYR A 620 -3.72 -7.58 13.08
C TYR A 620 -4.61 -8.24 12.03
N PRO A 621 -4.47 -7.87 10.73
CA PRO A 621 -5.28 -8.45 9.67
C PRO A 621 -5.05 -9.96 9.50
N ASN A 622 -3.88 -10.49 9.88
CA ASN A 622 -3.58 -11.91 9.77
C ASN A 622 -4.03 -12.70 11.01
N ASN A 623 -5.35 -12.79 11.21
CA ASN A 623 -5.95 -13.55 12.31
C ASN A 623 -5.57 -15.05 12.34
N ARG A 624 -5.06 -15.63 11.23
CA ARG A 624 -4.92 -17.08 11.05
C ARG A 624 -3.85 -17.71 11.92
N GLN A 625 -2.83 -16.94 12.31
CA GLN A 625 -1.79 -17.43 13.22
C GLN A 625 -2.28 -17.46 14.67
N LEU A 626 -3.28 -16.62 14.98
CA LEU A 626 -3.79 -16.42 16.34
C LEU A 626 -5.05 -17.23 16.63
N LEU A 627 -5.90 -17.47 15.62
CA LEU A 627 -7.28 -17.95 15.79
C LEU A 627 -7.62 -19.09 14.84
N ILE A 628 -8.27 -20.12 15.36
CA ILE A 628 -8.84 -21.23 14.57
C ILE A 628 -10.36 -21.25 14.74
N PHE A 629 -11.07 -20.91 13.68
CA PHE A 629 -12.53 -20.86 13.67
C PHE A 629 -13.15 -22.22 13.30
N ARG A 630 -14.19 -22.61 14.02
CA ARG A 630 -15.05 -23.78 13.74
C ARG A 630 -16.50 -23.33 13.73
N PHE A 631 -17.05 -23.25 12.53
CA PHE A 631 -18.45 -22.91 12.29
C PHE A 631 -19.20 -24.14 11.79
N ASN A 632 -19.99 -24.78 12.65
CA ASN A 632 -20.70 -26.01 12.30
C ASN A 632 -22.06 -25.68 11.67
N GLU A 633 -22.17 -25.82 10.34
CA GLU A 633 -23.37 -25.51 9.58
C GLU A 633 -24.62 -26.26 10.08
N SER A 634 -24.47 -27.49 10.58
CA SER A 634 -25.60 -28.30 11.06
C SER A 634 -26.20 -27.79 12.38
N LEU A 635 -25.49 -26.90 13.08
CA LEU A 635 -25.95 -26.30 14.34
C LEU A 635 -26.52 -24.89 14.14
N GLN A 636 -26.58 -24.39 12.92
CA GLN A 636 -27.10 -23.05 12.62
C GLN A 636 -28.60 -23.14 12.30
N ASN A 637 -29.38 -22.17 12.77
CA ASN A 637 -30.80 -22.05 12.44
C ASN A 637 -31.17 -20.60 12.07
N PRO A 638 -31.57 -20.29 10.82
CA PRO A 638 -31.67 -21.20 9.68
C PRO A 638 -30.28 -21.75 9.29
N PRO A 639 -30.21 -22.89 8.59
CA PRO A 639 -28.96 -23.43 8.06
C PRO A 639 -28.19 -22.38 7.25
N ASN A 640 -26.86 -22.35 7.36
CA ASN A 640 -26.06 -21.42 6.60
C ASN A 640 -26.03 -21.82 5.13
N ASP A 641 -26.58 -20.98 4.25
CA ASP A 641 -26.55 -21.15 2.79
C ASP A 641 -25.38 -20.38 2.13
N GLY A 642 -24.47 -19.81 2.94
CA GLY A 642 -23.31 -19.04 2.50
C GLY A 642 -23.61 -17.57 2.15
N ASN A 643 -24.89 -17.22 1.94
CA ASN A 643 -25.32 -15.86 1.59
C ASN A 643 -26.13 -15.19 2.72
N SER A 644 -26.75 -15.98 3.59
CA SER A 644 -27.62 -15.49 4.66
C SER A 644 -26.91 -15.30 5.99
N SER A 645 -25.71 -15.84 6.20
CA SER A 645 -25.02 -15.74 7.49
C SER A 645 -23.53 -15.90 7.36
N TYR A 646 -22.81 -15.04 8.08
CA TYR A 646 -21.36 -15.09 8.17
C TYR A 646 -20.93 -14.62 9.55
N TYR A 647 -19.69 -14.94 9.89
CA TYR A 647 -19.01 -14.37 11.03
C TYR A 647 -17.85 -13.54 10.53
N GLU A 648 -17.44 -12.56 11.33
CA GLU A 648 -16.28 -11.73 11.08
C GLU A 648 -15.48 -11.61 12.37
N ALA A 649 -14.16 -11.51 12.25
CA ALA A 649 -13.29 -11.32 13.40
C ALA A 649 -12.23 -10.27 13.09
N SER A 650 -12.05 -9.33 14.01
CA SER A 650 -11.02 -8.30 13.93
C SER A 650 -10.15 -8.36 15.17
N THR A 651 -8.85 -8.59 15.02
CA THR A 651 -7.90 -8.66 16.14
C THR A 651 -7.06 -7.40 16.22
N PHE A 652 -6.84 -6.94 17.44
CA PHE A 652 -6.08 -5.76 17.77
C PHE A 652 -5.14 -6.09 18.92
N CYS A 653 -3.85 -5.74 18.83
CA CYS A 653 -2.90 -5.97 19.91
C CYS A 653 -2.14 -4.71 20.27
N LYS A 654 -1.74 -4.59 21.54
CA LYS A 654 -0.81 -3.54 21.97
C LYS A 654 0.54 -3.71 21.29
N HIS A 655 1.23 -2.59 21.08
CA HIS A 655 2.56 -2.58 20.47
C HIS A 655 3.61 -3.29 21.34
N GLU A 656 4.56 -3.95 20.68
CA GLU A 656 5.56 -4.82 21.30
C GLU A 656 6.43 -4.10 22.33
N ASP A 657 6.88 -2.88 22.00
CA ASP A 657 7.70 -1.99 22.86
C ASP A 657 7.07 -1.63 24.22
N THR A 658 5.80 -1.96 24.46
CA THR A 658 5.14 -1.68 25.74
C THR A 658 5.34 -2.77 26.81
N ASN A 659 5.96 -3.92 26.49
CA ASN A 659 6.01 -5.06 27.40
C ASN A 659 7.40 -5.70 27.57
N GLU A 660 7.84 -5.86 28.83
CA GLU A 660 9.19 -6.32 29.20
C GLU A 660 9.46 -7.83 28.95
N ASN A 661 8.46 -8.64 28.56
CA ASN A 661 8.55 -10.11 28.48
C ASN A 661 8.14 -10.72 27.12
N GLY A 662 7.96 -9.90 26.08
CA GLY A 662 7.51 -10.36 24.75
C GLY A 662 6.07 -10.90 24.70
N LEU A 663 5.29 -10.67 25.77
CA LEU A 663 3.85 -10.95 25.82
C LEU A 663 3.10 -9.65 25.54
N ILE A 664 2.20 -9.66 24.56
CA ILE A 664 1.35 -8.53 24.22
C ILE A 664 -0.11 -8.83 24.53
N ASP A 665 -0.83 -7.81 24.99
CA ASP A 665 -2.30 -7.87 25.14
C ASP A 665 -2.92 -7.80 23.75
N CYS A 666 -3.78 -8.78 23.44
CA CYS A 666 -4.57 -8.82 22.22
C CYS A 666 -6.06 -8.89 22.55
N TYR A 667 -6.86 -8.35 21.65
CA TYR A 667 -8.30 -8.26 21.73
C TYR A 667 -8.88 -8.66 20.38
N THR A 668 -9.69 -9.71 20.34
CA THR A 668 -10.43 -10.11 19.15
C THR A 668 -11.90 -9.76 19.34
N SER A 669 -12.41 -8.91 18.46
CA SER A 669 -13.83 -8.67 18.29
C SER A 669 -14.39 -9.69 17.29
N ILE A 670 -15.42 -10.44 17.69
CA ILE A 670 -16.06 -11.46 16.86
C ILE A 670 -17.52 -11.08 16.67
N MET A 671 -17.89 -10.80 15.42
CA MET A 671 -19.26 -10.52 15.01
C MET A 671 -19.88 -11.77 14.40
N LEU A 672 -21.12 -12.07 14.82
CA LEU A 672 -21.98 -13.06 14.22
C LEU A 672 -23.14 -12.35 13.54
N PHE A 673 -23.33 -12.61 12.25
CA PHE A 673 -24.37 -12.01 11.43
C PHE A 673 -25.41 -13.04 10.98
N GLY A 674 -26.69 -12.68 11.09
CA GLY A 674 -27.81 -13.50 10.62
C GLY A 674 -28.78 -12.70 9.77
N ASN A 675 -29.06 -13.17 8.55
CA ASN A 675 -30.08 -12.64 7.66
C ASN A 675 -31.34 -13.51 7.72
N LEU A 676 -32.47 -12.86 7.98
CA LEU A 676 -33.80 -13.44 8.15
C LEU A 676 -34.67 -13.29 6.90
N SER A 677 -34.21 -12.58 5.87
CA SER A 677 -35.01 -12.27 4.68
C SER A 677 -35.41 -13.48 3.82
N ILE A 678 -34.86 -14.67 4.10
CA ILE A 678 -34.95 -15.85 3.22
C ILE A 678 -35.86 -16.95 3.81
N VAL A 679 -36.19 -16.91 5.10
CA VAL A 679 -36.83 -18.06 5.76
C VAL A 679 -37.99 -17.63 6.67
N ASN A 680 -39.13 -18.32 6.56
CA ASN A 680 -40.31 -18.21 7.46
C ASN A 680 -40.02 -18.72 8.89
N GLU A 681 -38.82 -18.47 9.41
CA GLU A 681 -38.37 -18.95 10.71
C GLU A 681 -38.65 -17.94 11.82
N THR A 682 -38.80 -18.47 13.03
CA THR A 682 -39.19 -17.72 14.23
C THR A 682 -38.01 -17.36 15.13
N SER A 683 -36.79 -17.80 14.83
CA SER A 683 -35.59 -17.50 15.61
C SER A 683 -34.29 -17.64 14.81
N VAL A 684 -33.31 -16.76 15.06
CA VAL A 684 -31.92 -16.93 14.63
C VAL A 684 -31.12 -17.57 15.74
N TYR A 685 -30.54 -18.74 15.45
CA TYR A 685 -29.52 -19.37 16.28
C TYR A 685 -28.21 -19.48 15.50
N ARG A 686 -27.16 -18.85 16.01
CA ARG A 686 -25.81 -18.93 15.46
C ARG A 686 -24.86 -19.41 16.53
N ILE A 687 -23.94 -20.31 16.19
CA ILE A 687 -22.88 -20.77 17.09
C ILE A 687 -21.53 -20.84 16.37
N LEU A 688 -20.52 -20.26 16.99
CA LEU A 688 -19.14 -20.25 16.52
C LEU A 688 -18.22 -20.66 17.66
N THR A 689 -17.31 -21.59 17.38
CA THR A 689 -16.26 -22.00 18.30
C THR A 689 -14.92 -21.52 17.76
N VAL A 690 -14.11 -20.86 18.59
CA VAL A 690 -12.83 -20.30 18.21
C VAL A 690 -11.76 -20.78 19.19
N SER A 691 -10.69 -21.37 18.68
CA SER A 691 -9.52 -21.75 19.48
C SER A 691 -8.43 -20.69 19.33
N PHE A 692 -7.84 -20.27 20.45
CA PHE A 692 -6.84 -19.21 20.53
C PHE A 692 -5.45 -19.78 20.73
N THR A 693 -4.47 -19.29 19.96
CA THR A 693 -3.05 -19.53 20.22
C THR A 693 -2.59 -18.55 21.31
N SER A 694 -2.89 -18.86 22.56
CA SER A 694 -2.62 -17.99 23.71
C SER A 694 -1.89 -18.69 24.85
N GLU A 695 -1.02 -17.95 25.53
CA GLU A 695 -0.27 -18.43 26.71
C GLU A 695 -1.17 -18.51 27.96
N GLU A 696 -2.17 -17.63 28.03
CA GLU A 696 -3.19 -17.60 29.08
C GLU A 696 -4.56 -18.01 28.54
N ILE A 697 -5.46 -18.45 29.43
CA ILE A 697 -6.85 -18.75 29.07
C ILE A 697 -7.50 -17.45 28.58
N PRO A 698 -8.06 -17.41 27.35
CA PRO A 698 -8.73 -16.21 26.84
C PRO A 698 -9.92 -15.84 27.73
N ASN A 699 -10.23 -14.55 27.82
CA ASN A 699 -11.31 -14.04 28.64
C ASN A 699 -12.34 -13.30 27.78
N CYS A 700 -13.62 -13.62 27.94
CA CYS A 700 -14.68 -12.86 27.28
C CYS A 700 -14.99 -11.62 28.10
N ILE A 701 -14.47 -10.47 27.64
CA ILE A 701 -14.58 -9.20 28.37
C ILE A 701 -15.86 -8.43 28.02
N PHE A 702 -16.49 -8.76 26.89
CA PHE A 702 -17.75 -8.16 26.46
C PHE A 702 -18.55 -9.12 25.60
N ALA A 703 -19.88 -9.11 25.76
CA ALA A 703 -20.81 -9.80 24.89
C ALA A 703 -22.06 -8.92 24.73
N ALA A 704 -22.44 -8.64 23.49
CA ALA A 704 -23.65 -7.90 23.15
C ALA A 704 -24.91 -8.61 23.68
N ARG A 705 -26.03 -7.89 23.78
CA ARG A 705 -27.27 -8.48 24.30
C ARG A 705 -27.73 -9.65 23.42
N GLY A 706 -28.13 -10.75 24.06
CA GLY A 706 -28.54 -11.97 23.33
C GLY A 706 -27.37 -12.85 22.88
N VAL A 707 -26.12 -12.50 23.22
CA VAL A 707 -24.94 -13.33 23.00
C VAL A 707 -24.59 -14.09 24.28
N ASN A 708 -24.42 -15.40 24.15
CA ASN A 708 -23.75 -16.22 25.14
C ASN A 708 -22.30 -16.41 24.74
N CYS A 709 -21.38 -16.09 25.63
CA CYS A 709 -19.95 -16.26 25.45
C CYS A 709 -19.42 -17.17 26.56
N SER A 710 -18.85 -18.31 26.19
CA SER A 710 -18.35 -19.31 27.13
C SER A 710 -16.91 -19.69 26.79
N VAL A 711 -16.07 -19.82 27.81
CA VAL A 711 -14.66 -20.17 27.64
C VAL A 711 -14.37 -21.51 28.31
N VAL A 712 -13.75 -22.42 27.57
CA VAL A 712 -13.24 -23.70 28.08
C VAL A 712 -11.82 -23.90 27.57
N ASN A 713 -10.84 -23.85 28.46
CA ASN A 713 -9.40 -23.84 28.11
C ASN A 713 -9.10 -22.71 27.11
N GLN A 714 -8.39 -22.99 26.03
CA GLN A 714 -8.09 -22.02 24.95
C GLN A 714 -9.22 -21.87 23.92
N THR A 715 -10.41 -22.42 24.18
CA THR A 715 -11.51 -22.42 23.22
C THR A 715 -12.67 -21.57 23.75
N VAL A 716 -13.09 -20.60 22.95
CA VAL A 716 -14.25 -19.74 23.20
C VAL A 716 -15.40 -20.18 22.30
N THR A 717 -16.58 -20.35 22.87
CA THR A 717 -17.82 -20.61 22.13
C THR A 717 -18.75 -19.43 22.29
N ILE A 718 -19.10 -18.81 21.17
CA ILE A 718 -20.02 -17.69 21.06
C ILE A 718 -21.30 -18.20 20.40
N SER A 719 -22.45 -17.88 20.97
CA SER A 719 -23.73 -18.16 20.33
C SER A 719 -24.74 -17.02 20.47
N ILE A 720 -25.47 -16.75 19.40
CA ILE A 720 -26.65 -15.88 19.41
C ILE A 720 -27.89 -16.77 19.44
N ASN A 721 -28.87 -16.42 20.28
CA ASN A 721 -30.21 -16.98 20.21
C ASN A 721 -31.25 -15.87 20.32
N GLU A 722 -31.74 -15.39 19.17
CA GLU A 722 -32.71 -14.30 19.13
C GLU A 722 -34.05 -14.74 18.53
N PRO A 723 -35.17 -14.46 19.22
CA PRO A 723 -36.49 -14.63 18.63
C PRO A 723 -36.71 -13.58 17.53
N VAL A 724 -37.27 -14.00 16.40
CA VAL A 724 -37.63 -13.11 15.30
C VAL A 724 -38.81 -12.24 15.75
N ASN A 725 -38.53 -10.98 16.07
CA ASN A 725 -39.57 -9.97 16.11
C ASN A 725 -39.92 -9.59 14.67
N THR A 726 -41.20 -9.37 14.35
CA THR A 726 -41.75 -9.19 12.97
C THR A 726 -41.21 -7.98 12.20
N LYS A 727 -40.17 -7.31 12.71
CA LYS A 727 -39.58 -6.07 12.20
C LYS A 727 -38.08 -6.19 11.86
N ILE A 728 -37.38 -7.24 12.29
CA ILE A 728 -35.92 -7.34 12.13
C ILE A 728 -35.60 -8.34 11.00
N PHE A 729 -34.99 -7.84 9.91
CA PHE A 729 -34.58 -8.67 8.77
C PHE A 729 -33.14 -9.13 8.85
N GLN A 730 -32.29 -8.45 9.62
CA GLN A 730 -30.89 -8.79 9.82
C GLN A 730 -30.53 -8.48 11.26
N THR A 731 -29.74 -9.35 11.90
CA THR A 731 -29.21 -9.16 13.25
C THR A 731 -27.68 -9.30 13.22
N ALA A 732 -27.00 -8.38 13.88
CA ALA A 732 -25.55 -8.43 14.10
C ALA A 732 -25.29 -8.38 15.60
N ARG A 733 -24.53 -9.36 16.12
CA ARG A 733 -24.08 -9.33 17.52
C ARG A 733 -22.60 -9.62 17.63
N THR A 734 -21.98 -8.96 18.59
CA THR A 734 -20.53 -9.01 18.76
C THR A 734 -20.14 -9.44 20.17
N ALA A 735 -19.03 -10.16 20.29
CA ALA A 735 -18.34 -10.42 21.54
C ALA A 735 -16.87 -10.01 21.41
N VAL A 736 -16.27 -9.54 22.51
CA VAL A 736 -14.85 -9.17 22.55
C VAL A 736 -14.13 -10.09 23.51
N ILE A 737 -13.02 -10.65 23.03
CA ILE A 737 -12.22 -11.64 23.73
C ILE A 737 -10.82 -11.06 23.91
N HIS A 738 -10.38 -10.97 25.16
CA HIS A 738 -9.02 -10.64 25.53
C HIS A 738 -8.18 -11.91 25.64
N PHE A 739 -6.95 -11.87 25.15
CA PHE A 739 -5.98 -12.94 25.29
C PHE A 739 -4.55 -12.37 25.26
N LYS A 740 -3.59 -13.14 25.75
CA LYS A 740 -2.17 -12.80 25.64
C LYS A 740 -1.49 -13.64 24.58
N TYR A 741 -0.79 -12.95 23.70
CA TYR A 741 0.01 -13.55 22.64
C TYR A 741 1.50 -13.30 22.90
N ARG A 742 2.34 -14.30 22.60
CA ARG A 742 3.79 -14.13 22.67
C ARG A 742 4.29 -13.82 21.26
N VAL A 743 4.90 -12.66 21.10
CA VAL A 743 5.63 -12.32 19.88
C VAL A 743 6.85 -13.21 19.82
N GLU A 744 6.94 -14.07 18.81
CA GLU A 744 8.14 -14.87 18.56
C GLU A 744 9.26 -13.93 18.08
N GLN A 745 10.21 -13.59 18.95
CA GLN A 745 11.43 -12.93 18.51
C GLN A 745 12.15 -13.84 17.51
N THR A 746 12.27 -13.39 16.27
CA THR A 746 13.06 -14.13 15.29
C THR A 746 14.52 -14.16 15.75
N VAL A 747 15.24 -15.24 15.41
CA VAL A 747 16.67 -15.36 15.72
C VAL A 747 17.47 -14.17 15.15
N ALA A 748 17.03 -13.62 14.01
CA ALA A 748 17.65 -12.46 13.40
C ALA A 748 17.47 -11.19 14.25
N ASP A 749 16.26 -10.93 14.75
CA ASP A 749 15.98 -9.78 15.62
C ASP A 749 16.71 -9.93 16.97
N PHE A 750 16.71 -11.13 17.56
CA PHE A 750 17.47 -11.43 18.78
C PHE A 750 18.97 -11.18 18.61
N ILE A 751 19.56 -11.66 17.50
CA ILE A 751 20.98 -11.43 17.19
C ILE A 751 21.27 -9.94 17.01
N ARG A 752 20.34 -9.17 16.42
CA ARG A 752 20.52 -7.75 16.15
C ARG A 752 20.47 -6.91 17.43
N GLU A 753 19.47 -7.14 18.28
CA GLU A 753 19.33 -6.45 19.57
C GLU A 753 20.49 -6.77 20.51
N ASN A 754 20.91 -8.03 20.53
CA ASN A 754 21.98 -8.50 21.39
C ASN A 754 23.36 -8.45 20.72
N LEU A 755 23.49 -7.85 19.52
CA LEU A 755 24.73 -7.89 18.75
C LEU A 755 25.90 -7.32 19.57
N ALA A 756 25.68 -6.20 20.27
CA ALA A 756 26.68 -5.58 21.12
C ALA A 756 27.08 -6.49 22.30
N ALA A 757 26.12 -7.18 22.91
CA ALA A 757 26.37 -8.12 24.01
C ALA A 757 27.08 -9.39 23.51
N ILE A 758 26.70 -9.91 22.34
CA ILE A 758 27.32 -11.05 21.67
C ILE A 758 28.78 -10.70 21.32
N ILE A 759 29.00 -9.55 20.67
CA ILE A 759 30.35 -9.04 20.36
C ILE A 759 31.16 -8.84 21.65
N GLY A 760 30.58 -8.22 22.67
CA GLY A 760 31.23 -8.02 23.97
C GLY A 760 31.63 -9.34 24.65
N SER A 761 30.76 -10.36 24.60
CA SER A 761 31.03 -11.69 25.14
C SER A 761 32.16 -12.39 24.37
N LEU A 762 32.17 -12.27 23.04
CA LEU A 762 33.23 -12.78 22.17
C LEU A 762 34.58 -12.13 22.49
N PHE A 763 34.61 -10.81 22.64
CA PHE A 763 35.81 -10.10 23.09
C PHE A 763 36.26 -10.53 24.48
N GLY A 764 35.32 -10.75 25.41
CA GLY A 764 35.62 -11.25 26.76
C GLY A 764 36.26 -12.64 26.75
N VAL A 765 35.73 -13.55 25.93
CA VAL A 765 36.30 -14.90 25.73
C VAL A 765 37.67 -14.81 25.07
N LEU A 766 37.85 -13.95 24.05
CA LEU A 766 39.14 -13.76 23.39
C LEU A 766 40.20 -13.22 24.36
N PHE A 767 39.82 -12.26 25.20
CA PHE A 767 40.68 -11.71 26.24
C PHE A 767 41.10 -12.77 27.27
N LEU A 768 40.18 -13.65 27.67
CA LEU A 768 40.50 -14.80 28.54
C LEU A 768 41.54 -15.72 27.89
N PHE A 769 41.41 -16.03 26.61
CA PHE A 769 42.41 -16.84 25.89
C PHE A 769 43.78 -16.16 25.82
N VAL A 770 43.82 -14.84 25.58
CA VAL A 770 45.08 -14.06 25.60
C VAL A 770 45.71 -14.10 26.99
N CYS A 771 44.93 -13.92 28.05
CA CYS A 771 45.41 -14.01 29.44
C CYS A 771 45.94 -15.41 29.77
N MET A 772 45.25 -16.47 29.36
CA MET A 772 45.72 -17.85 29.55
C MET A 772 47.02 -18.10 28.76
N GLY A 773 47.11 -17.63 27.52
CA GLY A 773 48.32 -17.70 26.71
C GLY A 773 49.51 -16.98 27.36
N PHE A 774 49.28 -15.78 27.89
CA PHE A 774 50.28 -15.04 28.67
C PHE A 774 50.68 -15.77 29.95
N GLY A 775 49.73 -16.37 30.66
CA GLY A 775 50.01 -17.17 31.86
C GLY A 775 50.88 -18.39 31.56
N ILE A 776 50.56 -19.13 30.49
CA ILE A 776 51.37 -20.27 30.03
C ILE A 776 52.75 -19.82 29.58
N TRP A 777 52.84 -18.72 28.83
CA TRP A 777 54.12 -18.16 28.39
C TRP A 777 54.97 -17.71 29.59
N PHE A 778 54.38 -17.04 30.58
CA PHE A 778 55.08 -16.64 31.80
C PHE A 778 55.59 -17.85 32.58
N MET A 779 54.78 -18.91 32.72
CA MET A 779 55.24 -20.17 33.32
C MET A 779 56.39 -20.81 32.54
N PHE A 780 56.34 -20.77 31.20
CA PHE A 780 57.42 -21.27 30.35
C PHE A 780 58.72 -20.46 30.53
N CYS A 781 58.64 -19.14 30.54
CA CYS A 781 59.79 -18.26 30.81
C CYS A 781 60.36 -18.47 32.21
N ARG A 782 59.52 -18.62 33.23
CA ARG A 782 59.95 -18.90 34.60
C ARG A 782 60.62 -20.26 34.73
N ARG A 783 60.10 -21.30 34.07
CA ARG A 783 60.73 -22.63 34.03
C ARG A 783 62.11 -22.57 33.37
N ARG A 784 62.22 -21.86 32.24
CA ARG A 784 63.50 -21.66 31.55
C ARG A 784 64.52 -20.89 32.42
N SER A 785 64.08 -19.91 33.19
CA SER A 785 64.95 -19.20 34.16
C SER A 785 65.44 -20.15 35.26
N ASN A 786 64.55 -20.97 35.82
CA ASN A 786 64.90 -21.93 36.87
C ASN A 786 65.87 -23.02 36.36
N ASP A 787 65.72 -23.47 35.12
CA ASP A 787 66.64 -24.44 34.51
C ASP A 787 68.04 -23.84 34.29
N VAL A 788 68.13 -22.54 33.98
CA VAL A 788 69.41 -21.81 33.88
C VAL A 788 70.06 -21.64 35.26
N ASP A 789 69.29 -21.35 36.30
CA ASP A 789 69.80 -21.27 37.67
C ASP A 789 70.22 -22.63 38.21
N LEU A 790 69.50 -23.70 37.87
CA LEU A 790 69.87 -25.07 38.23
C LEU A 790 71.19 -25.49 37.55
N ALA A 791 71.36 -25.16 36.27
CA ALA A 791 72.62 -25.38 35.55
C ALA A 791 73.78 -24.59 36.17
N ARG A 792 73.53 -23.37 36.65
CA ARG A 792 74.54 -22.55 37.35
C ARG A 792 74.95 -23.17 38.69
N ILE A 793 73.98 -23.66 39.47
CA ILE A 793 74.23 -24.34 40.75
C ILE A 793 75.02 -25.63 40.53
N MET A 794 74.63 -26.46 39.56
CA MET A 794 75.32 -27.72 39.25
C MET A 794 76.78 -27.51 38.81
N ASN A 795 77.06 -26.46 38.02
CA ASN A 795 78.43 -26.13 37.64
C ASN A 795 79.28 -25.68 38.85
N THR A 796 78.70 -24.86 39.73
CA THR A 796 79.37 -24.41 40.96
C THR A 796 79.70 -25.58 41.89
N GLU A 797 78.81 -26.57 41.98
CA GLU A 797 79.03 -27.77 42.80
C GLU A 797 80.08 -28.71 42.19
N ARG A 798 80.11 -28.81 40.85
CA ARG A 798 81.13 -29.57 40.12
C ARG A 798 82.53 -29.01 40.35
N ASP A 799 82.67 -27.69 40.37
CA ASP A 799 83.97 -27.04 40.62
C ASP A 799 84.42 -27.23 42.08
N ARG A 800 83.50 -27.16 43.05
CA ARG A 800 83.81 -27.52 44.45
C ARG A 800 84.28 -28.97 44.61
N ARG A 801 83.71 -29.92 43.87
CA ARG A 801 84.14 -31.33 43.91
C ARG A 801 85.55 -31.51 43.34
N LYS A 802 85.88 -30.80 42.24
CA LYS A 802 87.25 -30.79 41.69
C LYS A 802 88.26 -30.21 42.67
N GLU A 803 87.92 -29.13 43.36
CA GLU A 803 88.79 -28.53 44.37
C GLU A 803 89.01 -29.46 45.57
N LYS A 804 87.94 -30.14 46.03
CA LYS A 804 88.04 -31.13 47.12
C LYS A 804 88.90 -32.33 46.74
N GLN A 805 88.78 -32.83 45.51
CA GLN A 805 89.65 -33.90 44.99
C GLN A 805 91.10 -33.46 44.85
N LYS A 806 91.35 -32.19 44.47
CA LYS A 806 92.70 -31.64 44.41
C LYS A 806 93.34 -31.59 45.80
N ARG A 807 92.60 -31.12 46.82
CA ARG A 807 93.07 -31.11 48.22
C ARG A 807 93.32 -32.52 48.77
N LEU A 808 92.47 -33.48 48.44
CA LEU A 808 92.67 -34.88 48.85
C LEU A 808 93.94 -35.48 48.22
N ARG A 809 94.21 -35.20 46.94
CA ARG A 809 95.47 -35.61 46.29
C ARG A 809 96.70 -34.92 46.88
N GLU A 810 96.57 -33.67 47.31
CA GLU A 810 97.65 -32.95 48.01
C GLU A 810 97.92 -33.57 49.40
N ILE A 811 96.88 -34.02 50.10
CA ILE A 811 97.00 -34.73 51.40
C ILE A 811 97.62 -36.13 51.20
N GLU A 812 97.14 -36.93 50.23
CA GLU A 812 97.73 -38.24 49.91
C GLU A 812 99.20 -38.12 49.47
N LYS A 813 99.56 -37.01 48.80
CA LYS A 813 100.96 -36.72 48.45
C LYS A 813 101.80 -36.34 49.67
N GLN A 814 101.23 -35.68 50.68
CA GLN A 814 101.91 -35.41 51.94
C GLN A 814 102.03 -36.67 52.81
N GLU A 815 101.03 -37.56 52.83
CA GLU A 815 101.09 -38.82 53.58
C GLU A 815 102.09 -39.81 52.95
N SER A 816 102.23 -39.83 51.62
CA SER A 816 103.24 -40.65 50.92
C SER A 816 104.67 -40.13 51.02
N GLU A 817 104.88 -38.88 51.44
CA GLU A 817 106.22 -38.33 51.76
C GLU A 817 106.66 -38.59 53.22
N VAL A 818 105.77 -39.10 54.09
CA VAL A 818 106.06 -39.39 55.51
C VAL A 818 106.42 -40.86 55.77
N GLU A 819 106.24 -41.76 54.80
CA GLU A 819 106.49 -43.20 54.98
C GLU A 819 107.85 -43.71 54.43
N ILE A 820 108.83 -42.83 54.30
CA ILE A 820 110.24 -43.22 54.09
C ILE A 820 111.14 -42.35 54.96
N LEU A 821 111.41 -42.80 56.19
CA LEU A 821 112.73 -42.73 56.84
C LEU A 821 112.69 -43.49 58.19
N PRO A 822 113.62 -44.44 58.43
CA PRO A 822 113.83 -45.05 59.73
C PRO A 822 114.45 -44.10 60.77
#